data_AF-A0A2E2Q037-F1
#
_entry.id   AF-A0A2E2Q037-F1
#
_cell.length_a   1.000
_cell.length_b   1.000
_cell.length_c   1.000
_cell.angle_alpha   90.00
_cell.angle_beta   90.00
_cell.angle_gamma   90.00
#
_symmetry.space_group_name_H-M   'P 1'
#
loop_
_entity.id
_entity.type
_entity.pdbx_description
1 polymer ?
#
loop_
_entity_poly.entity_id
_entity_poly.type
_entity_poly.pdbx_seq_one_letter_code
_entity_poly.pdbx_strand_id
1 'polypeptide(L)'
;MTLTPLRPLAPARRGVRLAQDLARHGERPALVEDTGVTSYAALAVLVDAATERHLLRVAEPLVLPVRPCLEDVVTYLACLAAGRPVLLTDPDAAPGSGEKLEARFGARPGSPAPHPDLALLMSTSGSTGSPRLVRLSARAVDANAAAIADYLGLRPDDVGITALPLHYCYGLSVLHSHLATGAAVVLTRTAVVDPCFWDAVDAHGVTSLAGVPHSFEMLEASGRADALARGRHASLRLLTQAGGRMAPDTVRSWAQRGERGGFDLYVMYGQTEATARMAYLPAHLAAERPECVGVPVPGGDLRLEPVPGQPEGVGELVYSGPNVMMGYAEERADLARGHDLAELRTGDLGVQDPDGLWRVVGRLSRFAKVLGLRVDLDRVEAGLADLGVEALVADAGDRLAVGTTSVSADHVRLVSDTARLAGLPEAAVTVVPLQEWPLLPSGKPDRQRVAALARREVADARPRGRSRTAGTSPAHAATPDPATSPAAVLADVLGRPVVDTDSFASLGGDSLSYVEASVRLERALGTLPHDWHLRPVGTLTRDAAPRRRWWRSVETSTLLRALAVVAIVGSHADLFAVVGGAHFLLVLVGFNLGRFALASARRDERVRALLRSVARVVVPSVLWIGGVSLVTGAYPLPTVLLVNSLVGPARWSEPAWYFWFVEALVWCLLALAALLAVPALHRLDLRHPFWFPVGLAVAGLATRYELVLLRDGGTVIHRPEVVWWLVALGWAAARAGTTTHRLVVSGLLLATVPGFFDDSQRSAVVVLAALALVWVRRTPVPAVLVAPLACVAGASLWIYLTHWQVYPHLEVDHSFWATAASLVVGVLAWRAWRLLEARVSRLRTRTAT
;
A
#
# COMPACT_ATOMS: atom_id res chain seq x y z
N MET A 1 24.12 -17.74 -49.92
CA MET A 1 22.98 -17.71 -48.98
C MET A 1 22.75 -19.11 -48.46
N THR A 2 23.32 -19.43 -47.29
CA THR A 2 23.08 -20.70 -46.59
C THR A 2 21.75 -20.58 -45.84
N LEU A 3 20.76 -21.34 -46.30
CA LEU A 3 19.47 -21.49 -45.64
C LEU A 3 19.66 -22.17 -44.28
N THR A 4 19.45 -21.43 -43.20
CA THR A 4 19.33 -21.98 -41.85
C THR A 4 18.15 -22.96 -41.83
N PRO A 5 18.32 -24.21 -41.35
CA PRO A 5 17.25 -25.19 -41.36
C PRO A 5 16.09 -24.72 -40.47
N LEU A 6 14.88 -24.81 -41.02
CA LEU A 6 13.63 -24.58 -40.30
C LEU A 6 13.61 -25.48 -39.05
N ARG A 7 13.45 -24.87 -37.88
CA ARG A 7 13.18 -25.60 -36.63
C ARG A 7 12.02 -26.58 -36.87
N PRO A 8 12.09 -27.83 -36.38
CA PRO A 8 10.97 -28.74 -36.45
C PRO A 8 9.74 -28.07 -35.81
N LEU A 9 8.62 -28.10 -36.53
CA LEU A 9 7.33 -27.59 -36.06
C LEU A 9 7.03 -28.21 -34.70
N ALA A 10 6.92 -27.35 -33.68
CA ALA A 10 6.44 -27.78 -32.37
C ALA A 10 5.10 -28.52 -32.55
N PRO A 11 4.81 -29.57 -31.75
CA PRO A 11 3.52 -30.24 -31.82
C PRO A 11 2.40 -29.21 -31.70
N ALA A 12 1.35 -29.37 -32.51
CA ALA A 12 0.20 -28.48 -32.52
C ALA A 12 -0.36 -28.36 -31.09
N ARG A 13 -0.20 -27.18 -30.49
CA ARG A 13 -0.66 -26.91 -29.12
C ARG A 13 -2.16 -26.70 -29.13
N ARG A 14 -2.85 -27.17 -28.08
CA ARG A 14 -4.29 -26.99 -27.95
C ARG A 14 -4.56 -25.60 -27.39
N GLY A 15 -5.23 -24.76 -28.18
CA GLY A 15 -5.74 -23.48 -27.70
C GLY A 15 -7.00 -23.65 -26.84
N VAL A 16 -7.39 -22.58 -26.16
CA VAL A 16 -8.65 -22.51 -25.39
C VAL A 16 -9.79 -22.19 -26.35
N ARG A 17 -10.84 -23.01 -26.37
CA ARG A 17 -11.93 -22.89 -27.35
C ARG A 17 -12.66 -21.56 -27.26
N LEU A 18 -12.89 -21.05 -26.04
CA LEU A 18 -13.56 -19.74 -25.86
C LEU A 18 -12.81 -18.60 -26.56
N ALA A 19 -11.49 -18.71 -26.74
CA ALA A 19 -10.67 -17.71 -27.43
C ALA A 19 -10.57 -17.97 -28.94
N GLN A 20 -10.66 -19.23 -29.37
CA GLN A 20 -10.60 -19.63 -30.79
C GLN A 20 -11.92 -19.39 -31.52
N ASP A 21 -13.05 -19.55 -30.83
CA ASP A 21 -14.37 -19.55 -31.46
C ASP A 21 -15.10 -18.21 -31.30
N LEU A 22 -14.41 -17.11 -30.97
CA LEU A 22 -15.02 -15.79 -30.72
C LEU A 22 -15.94 -15.35 -31.85
N ALA A 23 -15.52 -15.56 -33.11
CA ALA A 23 -16.26 -15.15 -34.31
C ALA A 23 -17.68 -15.76 -34.41
N ARG A 24 -17.95 -16.90 -33.73
CA ARG A 24 -19.27 -17.57 -33.76
C ARG A 24 -20.40 -16.69 -33.21
N HIS A 25 -20.06 -15.69 -32.39
CA HIS A 25 -21.02 -14.78 -31.79
C HIS A 25 -21.30 -13.53 -32.66
N GLY A 26 -20.64 -13.40 -33.82
CA GLY A 26 -20.94 -12.38 -34.83
C GLY A 26 -20.79 -10.95 -34.33
N GLU A 27 -21.75 -10.08 -34.64
CA GLU A 27 -21.72 -8.65 -34.29
C GLU A 27 -22.19 -8.32 -32.87
N ARG A 28 -22.37 -9.33 -32.02
CA ARG A 28 -22.73 -9.09 -30.61
C ARG A 28 -21.61 -8.30 -29.91
N PRO A 29 -21.93 -7.42 -28.94
CA PRO A 29 -20.92 -6.78 -28.10
C PRO A 29 -20.12 -7.81 -27.30
N ALA A 30 -18.79 -7.74 -27.36
CA ALA A 30 -17.89 -8.60 -26.59
C ALA A 30 -17.24 -7.83 -25.43
N LEU A 31 -16.64 -6.67 -25.73
CA LEU A 31 -15.93 -5.83 -24.77
C LEU A 31 -16.41 -4.39 -24.89
N VAL A 32 -16.60 -3.73 -23.75
CA VAL A 32 -17.04 -2.33 -23.66
C VAL A 32 -16.01 -1.54 -22.85
N GLU A 33 -15.51 -0.46 -23.42
CA GLU A 33 -14.64 0.54 -22.77
C GLU A 33 -15.24 1.94 -22.96
N ASP A 34 -14.73 2.93 -22.22
CA ASP A 34 -15.13 4.35 -22.38
C ASP A 34 -14.96 4.86 -23.83
N THR A 35 -14.03 4.27 -24.58
CA THR A 35 -13.70 4.64 -25.97
C THR A 35 -14.61 3.99 -27.01
N GLY A 36 -15.38 2.96 -26.65
CA GLY A 36 -16.31 2.30 -27.56
C GLY A 36 -16.61 0.83 -27.23
N VAL A 37 -17.40 0.21 -28.12
CA VAL A 37 -17.80 -1.19 -28.03
C VAL A 37 -17.09 -1.99 -29.12
N THR A 38 -16.48 -3.10 -28.72
CA THR A 38 -15.87 -4.07 -29.64
C THR A 38 -16.80 -5.26 -29.80
N SER A 39 -17.23 -5.56 -31.03
CA SER A 39 -18.04 -6.75 -31.32
C SER A 39 -17.20 -8.04 -31.29
N TYR A 40 -17.83 -9.20 -31.20
CA TYR A 40 -17.13 -10.49 -31.25
C TYR A 40 -16.40 -10.72 -32.58
N ALA A 41 -16.97 -10.31 -33.71
CA ALA A 41 -16.32 -10.35 -35.01
C ALA A 41 -15.07 -9.47 -35.05
N ALA A 42 -15.15 -8.23 -34.55
CA ALA A 42 -14.01 -7.33 -34.44
C ALA A 42 -12.95 -7.88 -33.47
N LEU A 43 -13.38 -8.42 -32.32
CA LEU A 43 -12.48 -9.02 -31.33
C LEU A 43 -11.73 -10.23 -31.91
N ALA A 44 -12.42 -11.09 -32.67
CA ALA A 44 -11.79 -12.22 -33.35
C ALA A 44 -10.68 -11.76 -34.32
N VAL A 45 -10.95 -10.74 -35.14
CA VAL A 45 -9.93 -10.14 -36.03
C VAL A 45 -8.75 -9.58 -35.26
N LEU A 46 -8.99 -8.89 -34.14
CA LEU A 46 -7.92 -8.37 -33.28
C LEU A 46 -7.09 -9.50 -32.65
N VAL A 47 -7.74 -10.57 -32.20
CA VAL A 47 -7.11 -11.76 -31.63
C VAL A 47 -6.29 -12.52 -32.67
N ASP A 48 -6.80 -12.69 -33.90
CA ASP A 48 -6.07 -13.32 -35.00
C ASP A 48 -4.83 -12.49 -35.39
N ALA A 49 -5.00 -11.18 -35.56
CA ALA A 49 -3.89 -10.27 -35.86
C ALA A 49 -2.84 -10.19 -34.74
N ALA A 50 -3.26 -10.33 -33.47
CA ALA A 50 -2.34 -10.44 -32.35
C ALA A 50 -1.65 -11.82 -32.32
N THR A 51 -2.38 -12.90 -32.61
CA THR A 51 -1.84 -14.26 -32.70
C THR A 51 -0.72 -14.34 -33.73
N GLU A 52 -0.93 -13.81 -34.94
CA GLU A 52 0.09 -13.73 -36.00
C GLU A 52 1.35 -12.96 -35.54
N ARG A 53 1.16 -11.82 -34.85
CA ARG A 53 2.27 -11.02 -34.31
C ARG A 53 3.05 -11.77 -33.21
N HIS A 54 2.36 -12.54 -32.38
CA HIS A 54 2.98 -13.26 -31.26
C HIS A 54 3.64 -14.57 -31.67
N LEU A 55 3.21 -15.22 -32.77
CA LEU A 55 3.77 -16.49 -33.27
C LEU A 55 5.27 -16.44 -33.63
N LEU A 56 5.90 -15.26 -33.71
CA LEU A 56 7.29 -15.13 -34.19
C LEU A 56 8.30 -14.46 -33.24
N ARG A 57 7.93 -13.84 -32.09
CA ARG A 57 8.87 -12.90 -31.42
C ARG A 57 8.94 -12.84 -29.89
N VAL A 58 8.14 -13.60 -29.12
CA VAL A 58 8.10 -13.44 -27.65
C VAL A 58 8.46 -14.73 -26.90
N ALA A 59 9.10 -14.61 -25.74
CA ALA A 59 9.48 -15.73 -24.87
C ALA A 59 8.25 -16.50 -24.35
N GLU A 60 8.43 -17.79 -24.04
CA GLU A 60 7.38 -18.66 -23.48
C GLU A 60 7.73 -19.09 -22.05
N PRO A 61 6.82 -18.96 -21.07
CA PRO A 61 5.49 -18.32 -21.16
C PRO A 61 5.59 -16.80 -21.34
N LEU A 62 4.55 -16.18 -21.89
CA LEU A 62 4.43 -14.71 -21.88
C LEU A 62 4.10 -14.27 -20.44
N VAL A 63 4.89 -13.37 -19.87
CA VAL A 63 4.55 -12.71 -18.61
C VAL A 63 3.77 -11.44 -18.94
N LEU A 64 2.49 -11.40 -18.57
CA LEU A 64 1.57 -10.32 -18.94
C LEU A 64 1.06 -9.61 -17.68
N PRO A 65 1.53 -8.38 -17.40
CA PRO A 65 0.89 -7.49 -16.44
C PRO A 65 -0.46 -7.04 -17.01
N VAL A 66 -1.54 -7.66 -16.56
CA VAL A 66 -2.85 -7.52 -17.21
C VAL A 66 -3.70 -6.44 -16.56
N ARG A 67 -4.12 -5.45 -17.36
CA ARG A 67 -5.12 -4.44 -16.99
C ARG A 67 -6.46 -4.79 -17.65
N PRO A 68 -7.59 -4.33 -17.09
CA PRO A 68 -8.88 -4.44 -17.75
C PRO A 68 -8.96 -3.37 -18.85
N CYS A 69 -8.28 -3.62 -19.96
CA CYS A 69 -8.36 -2.81 -21.18
C CYS A 69 -8.25 -3.71 -22.42
N LEU A 70 -8.76 -3.22 -23.56
CA LEU A 70 -8.85 -3.99 -24.80
C LEU A 70 -7.50 -4.56 -25.24
N GLU A 71 -6.44 -3.76 -25.19
CA GLU A 71 -5.10 -4.17 -25.62
C GLU A 71 -4.57 -5.40 -24.85
N ASP A 72 -4.63 -5.36 -23.52
CA ASP A 72 -4.12 -6.43 -22.67
C ASP A 72 -5.03 -7.67 -22.76
N VAL A 73 -6.35 -7.49 -22.88
CA VAL A 73 -7.32 -8.59 -23.06
C VAL A 73 -7.14 -9.27 -24.42
N VAL A 74 -6.93 -8.52 -25.51
CA VAL A 74 -6.62 -9.07 -26.84
C VAL A 74 -5.32 -9.87 -26.80
N THR A 75 -4.28 -9.34 -26.15
CA THR A 75 -2.99 -10.03 -25.99
C THR A 75 -3.16 -11.35 -25.23
N TYR A 76 -3.95 -11.33 -24.16
CA TYR A 76 -4.29 -12.51 -23.37
C TYR A 76 -5.04 -13.57 -24.20
N LEU A 77 -6.11 -13.17 -24.89
CA LEU A 77 -6.92 -14.07 -25.72
C LEU A 77 -6.13 -14.64 -26.90
N ALA A 78 -5.24 -13.85 -27.52
CA ALA A 78 -4.34 -14.32 -28.56
C ALA A 78 -3.38 -15.41 -28.07
N CYS A 79 -2.85 -15.29 -26.85
CA CYS A 79 -2.04 -16.35 -26.25
C CYS A 79 -2.85 -17.63 -26.06
N LEU A 80 -4.08 -17.52 -25.55
CA LEU A 80 -4.96 -18.66 -25.37
C LEU A 80 -5.36 -19.32 -26.70
N ALA A 81 -5.72 -18.53 -27.71
CA ALA A 81 -6.11 -19.03 -29.04
C ALA A 81 -4.96 -19.77 -29.72
N ALA A 82 -3.73 -19.26 -29.57
CA ALA A 82 -2.50 -19.83 -30.10
C ALA A 82 -1.96 -21.03 -29.29
N GLY A 83 -2.59 -21.41 -28.18
CA GLY A 83 -2.07 -22.45 -27.27
C GLY A 83 -0.71 -22.08 -26.66
N ARG A 84 -0.49 -20.79 -26.39
CA ARG A 84 0.75 -20.29 -25.77
C ARG A 84 0.51 -20.00 -24.29
N PRO A 85 1.26 -20.66 -23.38
CA PRO A 85 1.14 -20.40 -21.95
C PRO A 85 1.37 -18.92 -21.62
N VAL A 86 0.45 -18.34 -20.87
CA VAL A 86 0.54 -16.97 -20.35
C VAL A 86 0.54 -16.98 -18.82
N LEU A 87 1.42 -16.18 -18.22
CA LEU A 87 1.50 -15.93 -16.80
C LEU A 87 0.97 -14.52 -16.51
N LEU A 88 -0.17 -14.44 -15.85
CA LEU A 88 -0.77 -13.15 -15.50
C LEU A 88 -0.14 -12.58 -14.24
N THR A 89 0.21 -11.30 -14.28
CA THR A 89 0.77 -10.57 -13.14
C THR A 89 -0.01 -9.30 -12.88
N ASP A 90 0.15 -8.80 -11.64
CA ASP A 90 -0.41 -7.52 -11.22
C ASP A 90 0.35 -6.37 -11.92
N PRO A 91 -0.32 -5.51 -12.70
CA PRO A 91 0.32 -4.37 -13.36
C PRO A 91 0.92 -3.36 -12.38
N ASP A 92 0.42 -3.32 -11.14
CA ASP A 92 0.89 -2.43 -10.08
C ASP A 92 1.91 -3.15 -9.14
N ALA A 93 2.38 -4.35 -9.51
CA ALA A 93 3.42 -5.07 -8.78
C ALA A 93 4.73 -4.27 -8.72
N ALA A 94 5.54 -4.55 -7.69
CA ALA A 94 6.83 -3.89 -7.51
C ALA A 94 7.70 -3.98 -8.79
N PRO A 95 8.39 -2.89 -9.19
CA PRO A 95 9.24 -2.89 -10.37
C PRO A 95 10.24 -4.06 -10.39
N GLY A 96 10.36 -4.73 -11.53
CA GLY A 96 11.21 -5.93 -11.70
C GLY A 96 10.57 -7.25 -11.28
N SER A 97 9.33 -7.27 -10.78
CA SER A 97 8.62 -8.54 -10.47
C SER A 97 8.35 -9.36 -11.74
N GLY A 98 7.95 -8.71 -12.83
CA GLY A 98 7.80 -9.35 -14.14
C GLY A 98 9.12 -9.91 -14.65
N GLU A 99 10.20 -9.12 -14.62
CA GLU A 99 11.55 -9.54 -15.03
C GLU A 99 12.05 -10.77 -14.25
N LYS A 100 11.76 -10.87 -12.94
CA LYS A 100 12.11 -12.05 -12.14
C LYS A 100 11.36 -13.30 -12.58
N LEU A 101 10.07 -13.15 -12.91
CA LEU A 101 9.25 -14.26 -13.40
C LEU A 101 9.66 -14.67 -14.82
N GLU A 102 9.95 -13.71 -15.69
CA GLU A 102 10.53 -13.94 -17.02
C GLU A 102 11.90 -14.63 -16.91
N ALA A 103 12.77 -14.18 -16.01
CA ALA A 103 14.06 -14.82 -15.79
C ALA A 103 13.90 -16.26 -15.29
N ARG A 104 12.90 -16.54 -14.47
CA ARG A 104 12.66 -17.87 -13.86
C ARG A 104 11.97 -18.85 -14.80
N PHE A 105 10.96 -18.40 -15.54
CA PHE A 105 10.09 -19.25 -16.35
C PHE A 105 10.29 -19.07 -17.86
N GLY A 106 10.92 -17.99 -18.32
CA GLY A 106 11.14 -17.68 -19.73
C GLY A 106 12.07 -18.66 -20.44
N ALA A 107 11.84 -18.85 -21.74
CA ALA A 107 12.59 -19.77 -22.59
C ALA A 107 14.10 -19.44 -22.64
N ARG A 108 14.94 -20.46 -22.49
CA ARG A 108 16.41 -20.39 -22.66
C ARG A 108 16.85 -21.45 -23.67
N PRO A 109 18.00 -21.30 -24.35
CA PRO A 109 18.53 -22.36 -25.21
C PRO A 109 18.61 -23.70 -24.45
N GLY A 110 17.98 -24.75 -25.00
CA GLY A 110 17.94 -26.08 -24.38
C GLY A 110 16.88 -26.29 -23.30
N SER A 111 16.08 -25.29 -22.92
CA SER A 111 14.97 -25.50 -21.96
C SER A 111 13.84 -26.32 -22.59
N PRO A 112 13.21 -27.27 -21.87
CA PRO A 112 12.12 -28.08 -22.40
C PRO A 112 10.91 -27.19 -22.77
N ALA A 113 10.22 -27.54 -23.86
CA ALA A 113 9.01 -26.84 -24.24
C ALA A 113 7.91 -27.04 -23.17
N PRO A 114 7.08 -26.03 -22.87
CA PRO A 114 5.90 -26.23 -22.05
C PRO A 114 4.99 -27.34 -22.62
N HIS A 115 4.24 -27.99 -21.73
CA HIS A 115 3.30 -29.04 -22.11
C HIS A 115 2.27 -28.50 -23.12
N PRO A 116 1.90 -29.25 -24.18
CA PRO A 116 1.01 -28.76 -25.24
C PRO A 116 -0.39 -28.33 -24.79
N ASP A 117 -0.86 -28.86 -23.66
CA ASP A 117 -2.16 -28.52 -23.06
C ASP A 117 -2.08 -27.37 -22.05
N LEU A 118 -0.89 -26.90 -21.66
CA LEU A 118 -0.75 -25.79 -20.71
C LEU A 118 -1.18 -24.47 -21.37
N ALA A 119 -2.13 -23.77 -20.76
CA ALA A 119 -2.66 -22.52 -21.30
C ALA A 119 -2.40 -21.32 -20.38
N LEU A 120 -2.53 -21.49 -19.06
CA LEU A 120 -2.53 -20.38 -18.11
C LEU A 120 -1.71 -20.73 -16.86
N LEU A 121 -0.95 -19.75 -16.38
CA LEU A 121 -0.19 -19.80 -15.13
C LEU A 121 -0.67 -18.69 -14.19
N MET A 122 -0.96 -19.06 -12.94
CA MET A 122 -1.48 -18.13 -11.92
C MET A 122 -0.75 -18.31 -10.59
N SER A 123 -0.58 -17.22 -9.82
CA SER A 123 -0.05 -17.27 -8.45
C SER A 123 -1.16 -17.54 -7.43
N THR A 124 -0.86 -18.29 -6.35
CA THR A 124 -1.83 -18.70 -5.31
C THR A 124 -1.83 -17.84 -4.05
N SER A 125 -0.85 -16.95 -3.89
CA SER A 125 -0.88 -15.89 -2.88
C SER A 125 -0.96 -14.54 -3.60
N GLY A 126 -1.78 -13.63 -3.07
CA GLY A 126 -1.88 -12.25 -3.56
C GLY A 126 -0.52 -11.64 -3.88
N SER A 127 -0.50 -10.82 -4.93
CA SER A 127 0.68 -10.23 -5.55
C SER A 127 1.76 -9.89 -4.53
N THR A 128 2.94 -10.51 -4.68
CA THR A 128 4.31 -10.09 -4.24
C THR A 128 5.23 -11.17 -3.63
N GLY A 129 4.89 -12.47 -3.53
CA GLY A 129 5.87 -13.40 -2.91
C GLY A 129 5.84 -14.92 -3.13
N SER A 130 4.83 -15.54 -3.75
CA SER A 130 4.86 -17.01 -3.89
C SER A 130 5.86 -17.48 -4.96
N PRO A 131 6.77 -18.43 -4.66
CA PRO A 131 7.64 -19.07 -5.64
C PRO A 131 6.92 -20.11 -6.53
N ARG A 132 5.63 -20.37 -6.31
CA ARG A 132 4.89 -21.49 -6.89
C ARG A 132 3.69 -21.01 -7.72
N LEU A 133 3.64 -21.45 -8.98
CA LEU A 133 2.58 -21.15 -9.95
C LEU A 133 1.66 -22.36 -10.10
N VAL A 134 0.36 -22.11 -10.26
CA VAL A 134 -0.63 -23.12 -10.66
C VAL A 134 -0.63 -23.22 -12.17
N ARG A 135 -0.49 -24.45 -12.69
CA ARG A 135 -0.50 -24.77 -14.12
C ARG A 135 -1.92 -25.17 -14.54
N LEU A 136 -2.58 -24.37 -15.38
CA LEU A 136 -3.95 -24.60 -15.83
C LEU A 136 -3.96 -25.01 -17.30
N SER A 137 -4.65 -26.12 -17.60
CA SER A 137 -4.77 -26.61 -18.97
C SER A 137 -5.86 -25.86 -19.76
N ALA A 138 -5.78 -25.88 -21.08
CA ALA A 138 -6.81 -25.29 -21.94
C ALA A 138 -8.21 -25.88 -21.64
N ARG A 139 -8.26 -27.19 -21.46
CA ARG A 139 -9.49 -27.91 -21.07
C ARG A 139 -10.05 -27.42 -19.73
N ALA A 140 -9.18 -27.16 -18.75
CA ALA A 140 -9.62 -26.71 -17.43
C ALA A 140 -10.27 -25.31 -17.48
N VAL A 141 -9.69 -24.42 -18.28
CA VAL A 141 -10.23 -23.07 -18.54
C VAL A 141 -11.60 -23.15 -19.21
N ASP A 142 -11.72 -23.89 -20.32
CA ASP A 142 -12.99 -24.05 -21.03
C ASP A 142 -14.07 -24.72 -20.15
N ALA A 143 -13.71 -25.78 -19.42
CA ALA A 143 -14.65 -26.51 -18.60
C ALA A 143 -15.18 -25.68 -17.44
N ASN A 144 -14.33 -24.87 -16.78
CA ASN A 144 -14.80 -23.99 -15.72
C ASN A 144 -15.67 -22.86 -16.25
N ALA A 145 -15.30 -22.25 -17.37
CA ALA A 145 -16.10 -21.20 -18.01
C ALA A 145 -17.50 -21.70 -18.39
N ALA A 146 -17.59 -22.89 -18.98
CA ALA A 146 -18.85 -23.53 -19.34
C ALA A 146 -19.71 -23.89 -18.11
N ALA A 147 -19.10 -24.47 -17.08
CA ALA A 147 -19.81 -24.80 -15.84
C ALA A 147 -20.37 -23.55 -15.16
N ILE A 148 -19.58 -22.46 -15.12
CA ILE A 148 -20.01 -21.16 -14.58
C ILE A 148 -21.20 -20.60 -15.36
N ALA A 149 -21.09 -20.60 -16.68
CA ALA A 149 -22.15 -20.12 -17.56
C ALA A 149 -23.46 -20.88 -17.33
N ASP A 150 -23.38 -22.20 -17.20
CA ASP A 150 -24.53 -23.08 -17.00
C ASP A 150 -25.26 -22.78 -15.67
N TYR A 151 -24.57 -22.88 -14.53
CA TYR A 151 -25.27 -22.75 -13.24
C TYR A 151 -25.70 -21.31 -12.90
N LEU A 152 -25.03 -20.29 -13.44
CA LEU A 152 -25.51 -18.90 -13.33
C LEU A 152 -26.62 -18.57 -14.34
N GLY A 153 -26.90 -19.49 -15.27
CA GLY A 153 -27.79 -19.29 -16.39
C GLY A 153 -27.39 -18.06 -17.21
N LEU A 154 -26.07 -17.89 -17.48
CA LEU A 154 -25.58 -16.79 -18.29
C LEU A 154 -26.13 -16.88 -19.71
N ARG A 155 -26.57 -15.74 -20.22
CA ARG A 155 -27.19 -15.60 -21.52
C ARG A 155 -26.33 -14.70 -22.41
N PRO A 156 -26.44 -14.81 -23.73
CA PRO A 156 -25.67 -13.96 -24.63
C PRO A 156 -25.93 -12.45 -24.45
N ASP A 157 -27.09 -12.06 -23.91
CA ASP A 157 -27.48 -10.67 -23.63
C ASP A 157 -27.05 -10.18 -22.25
N ASP A 158 -26.45 -11.04 -21.42
CA ASP A 158 -25.86 -10.59 -20.17
C ASP A 158 -24.64 -9.69 -20.44
N VAL A 159 -24.41 -8.79 -19.50
CA VAL A 159 -23.27 -7.87 -19.44
C VAL A 159 -22.62 -8.00 -18.08
N GLY A 160 -21.36 -8.44 -18.05
CA GLY A 160 -20.51 -8.44 -16.86
C GLY A 160 -19.68 -7.15 -16.75
N ILE A 161 -19.03 -6.93 -15.60
CA ILE A 161 -18.11 -5.81 -15.39
C ILE A 161 -16.87 -6.26 -14.61
N THR A 162 -15.69 -5.73 -14.95
CA THR A 162 -14.44 -6.08 -14.24
C THR A 162 -14.32 -5.36 -12.89
N ALA A 163 -15.13 -5.77 -11.92
CA ALA A 163 -15.08 -5.25 -10.54
C ALA A 163 -13.89 -5.82 -9.73
N LEU A 164 -13.28 -6.89 -10.23
CA LEU A 164 -12.12 -7.58 -9.63
C LEU A 164 -10.96 -7.63 -10.64
N PRO A 165 -9.69 -7.59 -10.19
CA PRO A 165 -8.55 -7.62 -11.09
C PRO A 165 -8.47 -8.88 -11.98
N LEU A 166 -8.04 -8.74 -13.23
CA LEU A 166 -7.90 -9.86 -14.18
C LEU A 166 -6.71 -10.80 -13.87
N HIS A 167 -5.74 -10.36 -13.07
CA HIS A 167 -4.66 -11.23 -12.57
C HIS A 167 -5.09 -12.09 -11.37
N TYR A 168 -6.33 -11.92 -10.89
CA TYR A 168 -6.95 -12.77 -9.87
C TYR A 168 -7.90 -13.76 -10.54
N CYS A 169 -7.77 -15.06 -10.21
CA CYS A 169 -8.51 -16.12 -10.92
C CYS A 169 -10.03 -15.94 -10.89
N TYR A 170 -10.60 -15.37 -9.82
CA TYR A 170 -12.04 -15.12 -9.76
C TYR A 170 -12.45 -13.98 -10.69
N GLY A 171 -11.74 -12.84 -10.69
CA GLY A 171 -11.99 -11.75 -11.65
C GLY A 171 -11.85 -12.22 -13.09
N LEU A 172 -10.82 -13.02 -13.36
CA LEU A 172 -10.60 -13.63 -14.67
C LEU A 172 -11.72 -14.60 -15.10
N SER A 173 -12.28 -15.37 -14.17
CA SER A 173 -13.40 -16.30 -14.46
C SER A 173 -14.66 -15.58 -14.97
N VAL A 174 -14.86 -14.31 -14.59
CA VAL A 174 -15.95 -13.47 -15.12
C VAL A 174 -15.75 -13.24 -16.61
N LEU A 175 -14.54 -12.83 -17.02
CA LEU A 175 -14.20 -12.65 -18.43
C LEU A 175 -14.41 -13.95 -19.23
N HIS A 176 -13.92 -15.09 -18.73
CA HIS A 176 -14.03 -16.38 -19.44
C HIS A 176 -15.47 -16.84 -19.61
N SER A 177 -16.26 -16.82 -18.54
CA SER A 177 -17.64 -17.31 -18.57
C SER A 177 -18.56 -16.47 -19.45
N HIS A 178 -18.40 -15.14 -19.45
CA HIS A 178 -19.19 -14.26 -20.31
C HIS A 178 -18.77 -14.40 -21.79
N LEU A 179 -17.46 -14.46 -22.07
CA LEU A 179 -16.99 -14.67 -23.43
C LEU A 179 -17.41 -16.04 -24.00
N ALA A 180 -17.47 -17.07 -23.16
CA ALA A 180 -17.90 -18.40 -23.57
C ALA A 180 -19.38 -18.46 -23.99
N THR A 181 -20.25 -17.57 -23.48
CA THR A 181 -21.69 -17.54 -23.81
C THR A 181 -22.06 -16.52 -24.88
N GLY A 182 -21.13 -15.68 -25.33
CA GLY A 182 -21.45 -14.58 -26.25
C GLY A 182 -21.98 -13.32 -25.55
N ALA A 183 -21.79 -13.23 -24.23
CA ALA A 183 -22.13 -12.09 -23.38
C ALA A 183 -21.05 -11.00 -23.44
N ALA A 184 -21.40 -9.77 -23.05
CA ALA A 184 -20.44 -8.66 -23.05
C ALA A 184 -19.74 -8.50 -21.69
N VAL A 185 -18.56 -7.86 -21.70
CA VAL A 185 -17.86 -7.46 -20.47
C VAL A 185 -17.44 -5.99 -20.56
N VAL A 186 -17.89 -5.19 -19.60
CA VAL A 186 -17.42 -3.82 -19.39
C VAL A 186 -16.07 -3.85 -18.69
N LEU A 187 -15.04 -3.32 -19.35
CA LEU A 187 -13.69 -3.22 -18.84
C LEU A 187 -13.53 -1.87 -18.11
N THR A 188 -13.32 -1.93 -16.80
CA THR A 188 -13.13 -0.74 -15.96
C THR A 188 -12.05 -0.95 -14.90
N ARG A 189 -11.43 0.15 -14.48
CA ARG A 189 -10.45 0.22 -13.39
C ARG A 189 -11.01 0.89 -12.13
N THR A 190 -12.27 1.30 -12.16
CA THR A 190 -12.93 2.01 -11.04
C THR A 190 -13.33 1.02 -9.95
N ALA A 191 -13.28 1.46 -8.69
CA ALA A 191 -13.67 0.60 -7.58
C ALA A 191 -15.20 0.61 -7.41
N VAL A 192 -15.77 -0.45 -6.85
CA VAL A 192 -17.23 -0.58 -6.58
C VAL A 192 -17.82 0.52 -5.68
N VAL A 193 -16.97 1.29 -5.00
CA VAL A 193 -17.37 2.42 -4.16
C VAL A 193 -17.42 3.74 -4.93
N ASP A 194 -16.77 3.81 -6.08
CA ASP A 194 -16.68 5.04 -6.86
C ASP A 194 -18.00 5.30 -7.59
N PRO A 195 -18.52 6.54 -7.61
CA PRO A 195 -19.74 6.86 -8.35
C PRO A 195 -19.69 6.47 -9.83
N CYS A 196 -18.55 6.68 -10.49
CA CYS A 196 -18.36 6.36 -11.90
C CYS A 196 -18.45 4.86 -12.22
N PHE A 197 -18.18 3.97 -11.25
CA PHE A 197 -18.42 2.54 -11.43
C PHE A 197 -19.92 2.26 -11.65
N TRP A 198 -20.76 2.92 -10.86
CA TRP A 198 -22.22 2.77 -10.95
C TRP A 198 -22.81 3.50 -12.15
N ASP A 199 -22.22 4.63 -12.56
CA ASP A 199 -22.58 5.28 -13.82
C ASP A 199 -22.33 4.32 -15.01
N ALA A 200 -21.23 3.57 -15.00
CA ALA A 200 -20.95 2.55 -16.01
C ALA A 200 -21.90 1.34 -15.92
N VAL A 201 -22.28 0.91 -14.71
CA VAL A 201 -23.31 -0.13 -14.50
C VAL A 201 -24.61 0.25 -15.18
N ASP A 202 -25.08 1.48 -14.96
CA ASP A 202 -26.35 1.96 -15.51
C ASP A 202 -26.24 2.25 -17.01
N ALA A 203 -25.16 2.88 -17.46
CA ALA A 203 -24.97 3.26 -18.87
C ALA A 203 -24.84 2.05 -19.81
N HIS A 204 -24.26 0.95 -19.32
CA HIS A 204 -24.02 -0.26 -20.12
C HIS A 204 -24.97 -1.41 -19.79
N GLY A 205 -25.96 -1.18 -18.92
CA GLY A 205 -26.94 -2.20 -18.54
C GLY A 205 -26.31 -3.44 -17.94
N VAL A 206 -25.32 -3.27 -17.04
CA VAL A 206 -24.61 -4.39 -16.42
C VAL A 206 -25.61 -5.28 -15.68
N THR A 207 -25.52 -6.58 -15.95
CA THR A 207 -26.43 -7.63 -15.45
C THR A 207 -25.84 -8.47 -14.33
N SER A 208 -24.51 -8.58 -14.30
CA SER A 208 -23.79 -9.40 -13.32
C SER A 208 -22.65 -8.63 -12.66
N LEU A 209 -22.59 -8.71 -11.33
CA LEU A 209 -21.54 -8.09 -10.52
C LEU A 209 -20.89 -9.15 -9.63
N ALA A 210 -19.57 -9.30 -9.80
CA ALA A 210 -18.76 -10.20 -8.98
C ALA A 210 -18.10 -9.43 -7.83
N GLY A 211 -18.12 -10.01 -6.63
CA GLY A 211 -17.57 -9.41 -5.42
C GLY A 211 -16.95 -10.44 -4.49
N VAL A 212 -16.04 -9.96 -3.65
CA VAL A 212 -15.48 -10.71 -2.51
C VAL A 212 -16.17 -10.23 -1.23
N PRO A 213 -16.09 -10.91 -0.06
CA PRO A 213 -16.81 -10.49 1.13
C PRO A 213 -16.66 -8.99 1.45
N HIS A 214 -15.42 -8.48 1.33
CA HIS A 214 -15.15 -7.04 1.47
C HIS A 214 -15.94 -6.14 0.50
N SER A 215 -16.13 -6.56 -0.76
CA SER A 215 -16.94 -5.81 -1.72
C SER A 215 -18.35 -5.60 -1.18
N PHE A 216 -18.98 -6.66 -0.64
CA PHE A 216 -20.33 -6.58 -0.09
C PHE A 216 -20.39 -5.69 1.16
N GLU A 217 -19.39 -5.74 2.05
CA GLU A 217 -19.27 -4.80 3.18
C GLU A 217 -19.18 -3.34 2.71
N MET A 218 -18.36 -3.06 1.69
CA MET A 218 -18.21 -1.70 1.14
C MET A 218 -19.51 -1.21 0.48
N LEU A 219 -20.28 -2.11 -0.14
CA LEU A 219 -21.60 -1.78 -0.68
C LEU A 219 -22.62 -1.45 0.42
N GLU A 220 -22.55 -2.12 1.56
CA GLU A 220 -23.37 -1.78 2.72
C GLU A 220 -22.96 -0.43 3.31
N ALA A 221 -21.67 -0.23 3.58
CA ALA A 221 -21.15 1.00 4.19
C ALA A 221 -21.39 2.25 3.34
N SER A 222 -21.44 2.11 2.01
CA SER A 222 -21.72 3.21 1.08
C SER A 222 -23.21 3.45 0.81
N GLY A 223 -24.11 2.66 1.41
CA GLY A 223 -25.56 2.72 1.16
C GLY A 223 -26.00 2.18 -0.21
N ARG A 224 -25.09 1.53 -0.96
CA ARG A 224 -25.39 0.92 -2.26
C ARG A 224 -26.22 -0.35 -2.12
N ALA A 225 -26.06 -1.10 -1.02
CA ALA A 225 -26.91 -2.26 -0.73
C ALA A 225 -28.40 -1.89 -0.69
N ASP A 226 -28.74 -0.76 -0.05
CA ASP A 226 -30.12 -0.26 0.03
C ASP A 226 -30.60 0.36 -1.30
N ALA A 227 -29.70 0.84 -2.14
CA ALA A 227 -30.02 1.29 -3.49
C ALA A 227 -30.40 0.09 -4.38
N LEU A 228 -29.64 -1.00 -4.30
CA LEU A 228 -29.91 -2.25 -5.00
C LEU A 228 -31.23 -2.88 -4.54
N ALA A 229 -31.47 -2.96 -3.23
CA ALA A 229 -32.73 -3.49 -2.68
C ALA A 229 -33.97 -2.67 -3.10
N ARG A 230 -33.79 -1.40 -3.48
CA ARG A 230 -34.84 -0.51 -4.01
C ARG A 230 -34.95 -0.53 -5.54
N GLY A 231 -34.19 -1.39 -6.22
CA GLY A 231 -34.22 -1.52 -7.68
C GLY A 231 -33.58 -0.35 -8.44
N ARG A 232 -32.68 0.42 -7.82
CA ARG A 232 -32.04 1.60 -8.46
C ARG A 232 -31.12 1.25 -9.64
N HIS A 233 -30.67 -0.01 -9.71
CA HIS A 233 -29.81 -0.54 -10.78
C HIS A 233 -30.50 -1.77 -11.41
N ALA A 234 -31.65 -1.54 -12.03
CA ALA A 234 -32.61 -2.59 -12.43
C ALA A 234 -32.07 -3.59 -13.47
N SER A 235 -30.96 -3.27 -14.15
CA SER A 235 -30.31 -4.22 -15.07
C SER A 235 -29.61 -5.36 -14.32
N LEU A 236 -29.16 -5.13 -13.09
CA LEU A 236 -28.46 -6.14 -12.30
C LEU A 236 -29.42 -7.24 -11.89
N ARG A 237 -29.17 -8.46 -12.39
CA ARG A 237 -29.91 -9.67 -12.03
C ARG A 237 -29.07 -10.65 -11.21
N LEU A 238 -27.73 -10.57 -11.28
CA LEU A 238 -26.82 -11.50 -10.62
C LEU A 238 -25.81 -10.75 -9.75
N LEU A 239 -25.77 -11.06 -8.47
CA LEU A 239 -24.62 -10.82 -7.61
C LEU A 239 -23.94 -12.15 -7.30
N THR A 240 -22.62 -12.18 -7.48
CA THR A 240 -21.84 -13.38 -7.17
C THR A 240 -20.79 -13.06 -6.11
N GLN A 241 -20.68 -13.94 -5.11
CA GLN A 241 -19.70 -13.84 -4.05
C GLN A 241 -18.79 -15.06 -4.08
N ALA A 242 -17.49 -14.82 -4.16
CA ALA A 242 -16.50 -15.87 -3.99
C ALA A 242 -15.26 -15.35 -3.29
N GLY A 243 -14.24 -16.21 -3.23
CA GLY A 243 -12.92 -15.77 -2.80
C GLY A 243 -12.87 -15.39 -1.33
N GLY A 244 -13.68 -16.00 -0.46
CA GLY A 244 -13.68 -15.80 0.99
C GLY A 244 -14.99 -16.28 1.60
N ARG A 245 -14.99 -16.65 2.89
CA ARG A 245 -16.23 -16.95 3.61
C ARG A 245 -16.94 -15.63 3.92
N MET A 246 -18.21 -15.53 3.55
CA MET A 246 -19.12 -14.49 4.00
C MET A 246 -19.94 -15.04 5.17
N ALA A 247 -20.20 -14.22 6.20
CA ALA A 247 -20.96 -14.67 7.36
C ALA A 247 -22.39 -15.06 6.96
N PRO A 248 -22.97 -16.13 7.54
CA PRO A 248 -24.30 -16.60 7.14
C PRO A 248 -25.38 -15.52 7.23
N ASP A 249 -25.35 -14.67 8.26
CA ASP A 249 -26.33 -13.58 8.39
C ASP A 249 -26.17 -12.52 7.30
N THR A 250 -24.93 -12.23 6.85
CA THR A 250 -24.68 -11.37 5.69
C THR A 250 -25.20 -12.00 4.40
N VAL A 251 -24.97 -13.30 4.18
CA VAL A 251 -25.50 -14.03 3.02
C VAL A 251 -27.03 -13.95 2.99
N ARG A 252 -27.68 -14.26 4.11
CA ARG A 252 -29.14 -14.20 4.24
C ARG A 252 -29.67 -12.78 3.99
N SER A 253 -29.03 -11.77 4.58
CA SER A 253 -29.40 -10.36 4.39
C SER A 253 -29.33 -9.94 2.92
N TRP A 254 -28.27 -10.30 2.21
CA TRP A 254 -28.12 -10.00 0.79
C TRP A 254 -29.10 -10.77 -0.09
N ALA A 255 -29.37 -12.04 0.22
CA ALA A 255 -30.40 -12.83 -0.48
C ALA A 255 -31.79 -12.17 -0.35
N GLN A 256 -32.19 -11.76 0.86
CA GLN A 256 -33.44 -11.05 1.11
C GLN A 256 -33.50 -9.64 0.48
N ARG A 257 -32.35 -8.96 0.35
CA ARG A 257 -32.26 -7.73 -0.46
C ARG A 257 -32.46 -8.04 -1.94
N GLY A 258 -31.95 -9.17 -2.42
CA GLY A 258 -32.14 -9.69 -3.77
C GLY A 258 -33.60 -9.96 -4.11
N GLU A 259 -34.33 -10.63 -3.21
CA GLU A 259 -35.77 -10.89 -3.34
C GLU A 259 -36.58 -9.59 -3.53
N ARG A 260 -36.16 -8.50 -2.87
CA ARG A 260 -36.80 -7.17 -2.99
C ARG A 260 -36.33 -6.38 -4.20
N GLY A 261 -35.04 -6.47 -4.51
CA GLY A 261 -34.36 -5.69 -5.55
C GLY A 261 -34.41 -6.32 -6.94
N GLY A 262 -34.84 -7.58 -7.07
CA GLY A 262 -34.91 -8.31 -8.33
C GLY A 262 -33.60 -8.92 -8.80
N PHE A 263 -32.70 -9.30 -7.88
CA PHE A 263 -31.43 -9.95 -8.21
C PHE A 263 -31.18 -11.21 -7.38
N ASP A 264 -30.47 -12.17 -7.95
CA ASP A 264 -30.05 -13.40 -7.28
C ASP A 264 -28.65 -13.24 -6.67
N LEU A 265 -28.45 -13.79 -5.47
CA LEU A 265 -27.13 -13.94 -4.85
C LEU A 265 -26.63 -15.37 -5.00
N TYR A 266 -25.49 -15.56 -5.64
CA TYR A 266 -24.76 -16.83 -5.67
C TYR A 266 -23.53 -16.76 -4.77
N VAL A 267 -23.49 -17.58 -3.73
CA VAL A 267 -22.29 -17.80 -2.90
C VAL A 267 -21.50 -18.96 -3.49
N MET A 268 -20.20 -18.79 -3.68
CA MET A 268 -19.39 -19.72 -4.45
C MET A 268 -18.09 -20.06 -3.71
N TYR A 269 -17.68 -21.30 -3.84
CA TYR A 269 -16.46 -21.85 -3.25
C TYR A 269 -15.51 -22.32 -4.35
N GLY A 270 -14.23 -22.04 -4.16
CA GLY A 270 -13.21 -22.47 -5.10
C GLY A 270 -11.82 -21.93 -4.80
N GLN A 271 -10.86 -22.41 -5.56
CA GLN A 271 -9.42 -22.18 -5.40
C GLN A 271 -8.78 -21.99 -6.79
N THR A 272 -7.60 -21.36 -6.85
CA THR A 272 -6.87 -21.18 -8.11
C THR A 272 -6.56 -22.53 -8.76
N GLU A 273 -6.28 -23.53 -7.93
CA GLU A 273 -5.98 -24.93 -8.26
C GLU A 273 -7.11 -25.68 -8.96
N ALA A 274 -8.34 -25.16 -8.90
CA ALA A 274 -9.49 -25.70 -9.63
C ALA A 274 -10.05 -24.67 -10.63
N THR A 275 -9.17 -23.82 -11.18
CA THR A 275 -9.55 -22.80 -12.16
C THR A 275 -10.66 -21.88 -11.62
N ALA A 276 -10.53 -21.43 -10.37
CA ALA A 276 -11.41 -20.51 -9.66
C ALA A 276 -12.65 -21.09 -8.94
N ARG A 277 -13.53 -21.87 -9.56
CA ARG A 277 -14.82 -22.29 -8.92
C ARG A 277 -15.02 -23.80 -8.89
N MET A 278 -15.40 -24.34 -7.72
CA MET A 278 -15.59 -25.77 -7.44
C MET A 278 -17.01 -26.11 -6.99
N ALA A 279 -17.65 -25.20 -6.24
CA ALA A 279 -19.02 -25.36 -5.76
C ALA A 279 -19.75 -24.01 -5.70
N TYR A 280 -21.07 -24.07 -5.67
CA TYR A 280 -21.93 -22.89 -5.54
C TYR A 280 -23.20 -23.24 -4.74
N LEU A 281 -23.68 -22.28 -3.96
CA LEU A 281 -24.99 -22.30 -3.33
C LEU A 281 -26.02 -21.78 -4.34
N PRO A 282 -27.01 -22.60 -4.76
CA PRO A 282 -28.11 -22.12 -5.58
C PRO A 282 -28.80 -20.91 -4.93
N ALA A 283 -29.11 -19.88 -5.71
CA ALA A 283 -29.57 -18.59 -5.18
C ALA A 283 -30.83 -18.70 -4.31
N HIS A 284 -31.78 -19.58 -4.67
CA HIS A 284 -32.99 -19.81 -3.89
C HIS A 284 -32.72 -20.40 -2.49
N LEU A 285 -31.56 -21.02 -2.27
CA LEU A 285 -31.14 -21.54 -0.97
C LEU A 285 -30.31 -20.54 -0.18
N ALA A 286 -29.92 -19.39 -0.74
CA ALA A 286 -29.03 -18.45 -0.07
C ALA A 286 -29.63 -17.84 1.21
N ALA A 287 -30.94 -17.65 1.27
CA ALA A 287 -31.62 -17.17 2.47
C ALA A 287 -31.83 -18.29 3.53
N GLU A 288 -32.11 -19.51 3.07
CA GLU A 288 -32.46 -20.67 3.91
C GLU A 288 -31.25 -21.41 4.46
N ARG A 289 -30.20 -21.56 3.64
CA ARG A 289 -28.97 -22.32 3.92
C ARG A 289 -27.71 -21.46 3.76
N PRO A 290 -27.65 -20.26 4.36
CA PRO A 290 -26.55 -19.31 4.17
C PRO A 290 -25.19 -19.80 4.68
N GLU A 291 -25.16 -20.84 5.50
CA GLU A 291 -23.95 -21.49 6.01
C GLU A 291 -23.27 -22.44 5.00
N CYS A 292 -23.94 -22.76 3.90
CA CYS A 292 -23.50 -23.73 2.91
C CYS A 292 -22.66 -23.10 1.79
N VAL A 293 -21.69 -23.86 1.29
CA VAL A 293 -21.03 -23.60 0.00
C VAL A 293 -21.76 -24.26 -1.17
N GLY A 294 -22.79 -25.05 -0.86
CA GLY A 294 -23.78 -25.56 -1.80
C GLY A 294 -23.39 -26.89 -2.43
N VAL A 295 -23.50 -26.98 -3.76
CA VAL A 295 -23.25 -28.20 -4.54
C VAL A 295 -22.05 -28.01 -5.48
N PRO A 296 -21.38 -29.09 -5.90
CA PRO A 296 -20.32 -29.00 -6.90
C PRO A 296 -20.80 -28.33 -8.19
N VAL A 297 -19.90 -27.63 -8.89
CA VAL A 297 -20.20 -27.09 -10.23
C VAL A 297 -20.50 -28.23 -11.21
N PRO A 298 -21.25 -27.99 -12.31
CA PRO A 298 -21.51 -29.00 -13.33
C PRO A 298 -20.22 -29.69 -13.81
N GLY A 299 -20.20 -31.03 -13.73
CA GLY A 299 -19.05 -31.86 -14.08
C GLY A 299 -17.95 -31.96 -13.00
N GLY A 300 -18.12 -31.28 -11.86
CA GLY A 300 -17.30 -31.45 -10.67
C GLY A 300 -17.96 -32.37 -9.64
N ASP A 301 -17.15 -32.89 -8.72
CA ASP A 301 -17.59 -33.72 -7.59
C ASP A 301 -16.80 -33.37 -6.32
N LEU A 302 -17.45 -33.52 -5.17
CA LEU A 302 -16.86 -33.33 -3.85
C LEU A 302 -17.05 -34.60 -3.02
N ARG A 303 -16.00 -35.00 -2.31
CA ARG A 303 -16.06 -36.09 -1.34
C ARG A 303 -15.31 -35.73 -0.07
N LEU A 304 -15.65 -36.42 1.03
CA LEU A 304 -14.91 -36.34 2.28
C LEU A 304 -13.86 -37.45 2.35
N GLU A 305 -12.61 -37.06 2.57
CA GLU A 305 -11.57 -37.96 3.02
C GLU A 305 -11.48 -37.89 4.56
N PRO A 306 -11.69 -38.99 5.30
CA PRO A 306 -11.60 -38.98 6.76
C PRO A 306 -10.25 -38.47 7.27
N VAL A 307 -10.28 -37.66 8.33
CA VAL A 307 -9.09 -37.08 8.94
C VAL A 307 -9.00 -37.54 10.40
N PRO A 308 -7.90 -38.20 10.82
CA PRO A 308 -7.72 -38.61 12.20
C PRO A 308 -7.83 -37.43 13.19
N GLY A 309 -8.66 -37.59 14.22
CA GLY A 309 -8.87 -36.57 15.26
C GLY A 309 -10.03 -35.60 15.00
N GLN A 310 -10.71 -35.70 13.86
CA GLN A 310 -11.95 -34.94 13.60
C GLN A 310 -13.20 -35.68 14.08
N PRO A 311 -14.30 -34.96 14.40
CA PRO A 311 -15.59 -35.57 14.67
C PRO A 311 -16.07 -36.46 13.52
N GLU A 312 -16.90 -37.45 13.84
CA GLU A 312 -17.54 -38.31 12.84
C GLU A 312 -18.35 -37.46 11.85
N GLY A 313 -18.20 -37.73 10.55
CA GLY A 313 -18.83 -36.95 9.47
C GLY A 313 -18.05 -35.71 9.02
N VAL A 314 -16.95 -35.34 9.70
CA VAL A 314 -16.03 -34.27 9.28
C VAL A 314 -14.81 -34.88 8.59
N GLY A 315 -14.49 -34.38 7.39
CA GLY A 315 -13.33 -34.84 6.62
C GLY A 315 -12.72 -33.72 5.77
N GLU A 316 -11.59 -34.01 5.13
CA GLU A 316 -11.04 -33.13 4.10
C GLU A 316 -11.91 -33.19 2.85
N LEU A 317 -12.29 -32.02 2.35
CA LEU A 317 -12.91 -31.88 1.04
C LEU A 317 -11.89 -32.19 -0.04
N VAL A 318 -12.17 -33.24 -0.81
CA VAL A 318 -11.41 -33.59 -2.00
C VAL A 318 -12.30 -33.32 -3.21
N TYR A 319 -11.82 -32.46 -4.11
CA TYR A 319 -12.54 -32.04 -5.30
C TYR A 319 -12.01 -32.77 -6.52
N SER A 320 -12.90 -33.30 -7.37
CA SER A 320 -12.55 -33.83 -8.68
C SER A 320 -13.35 -33.12 -9.77
N GLY A 321 -12.76 -32.96 -10.95
CA GLY A 321 -13.42 -32.27 -12.05
C GLY A 321 -12.48 -31.89 -13.18
N PRO A 322 -13.01 -31.58 -14.37
CA PRO A 322 -12.21 -31.23 -15.55
C PRO A 322 -11.43 -29.91 -15.40
N ASN A 323 -11.80 -29.09 -14.42
CA ASN A 323 -11.19 -27.81 -14.08
C ASN A 323 -10.04 -27.89 -13.06
N VAL A 324 -9.68 -29.10 -12.59
CA VAL A 324 -8.51 -29.30 -11.71
C VAL A 324 -7.22 -28.99 -12.48
N MET A 325 -6.30 -28.30 -11.81
CA MET A 325 -5.00 -27.92 -12.36
C MET A 325 -4.17 -29.12 -12.83
N MET A 326 -3.18 -28.84 -13.69
CA MET A 326 -2.16 -29.83 -14.06
C MET A 326 -1.19 -30.12 -12.92
N GLY A 327 -1.06 -29.21 -11.97
CA GLY A 327 -0.10 -29.26 -10.88
C GLY A 327 0.58 -27.91 -10.69
N TYR A 328 1.59 -27.89 -9.85
CA TYR A 328 2.34 -26.66 -9.58
C TYR A 328 3.61 -26.56 -10.45
N ALA A 329 4.12 -25.35 -10.58
CA ALA A 329 5.41 -25.02 -11.17
C ALA A 329 6.21 -24.14 -10.22
N GLU A 330 7.42 -24.57 -9.88
CA GLU A 330 8.40 -23.78 -9.14
C GLU A 330 9.55 -23.39 -10.06
N GLU A 331 9.80 -24.12 -11.12
CA GLU A 331 10.80 -23.77 -12.11
C GLU A 331 10.30 -24.01 -13.52
N ARG A 332 11.08 -23.54 -14.51
CA ARG A 332 10.70 -23.67 -15.92
C ARG A 332 10.50 -25.12 -16.35
N ALA A 333 11.30 -26.05 -15.82
CA ALA A 333 11.20 -27.47 -16.18
C ALA A 333 9.81 -28.05 -15.85
N ASP A 334 9.16 -27.55 -14.79
CA ASP A 334 7.82 -27.99 -14.39
C ASP A 334 6.74 -27.65 -15.43
N LEU A 335 6.97 -26.65 -16.28
CA LEU A 335 6.01 -26.28 -17.33
C LEU A 335 5.83 -27.39 -18.37
N ALA A 336 6.79 -28.29 -18.52
CA ALA A 336 6.74 -29.41 -19.45
C ALA A 336 5.96 -30.63 -18.90
N ARG A 337 5.67 -30.64 -17.60
CA ARG A 337 4.99 -31.78 -16.94
C ARG A 337 3.54 -31.89 -17.40
N GLY A 338 3.01 -33.10 -17.46
CA GLY A 338 1.60 -33.36 -17.74
C GLY A 338 0.69 -33.02 -16.56
N HIS A 339 -0.53 -33.57 -16.58
CA HIS A 339 -1.42 -33.56 -15.42
C HIS A 339 -0.87 -34.51 -14.34
N ASP A 340 -0.38 -33.93 -13.25
CA ASP A 340 0.18 -34.63 -12.08
C ASP A 340 -0.91 -35.01 -11.05
N LEU A 341 -2.14 -34.51 -11.22
CA LEU A 341 -3.23 -34.62 -10.25
C LEU A 341 -4.53 -35.05 -10.95
N ALA A 342 -5.18 -36.08 -10.39
CA ALA A 342 -6.54 -36.47 -10.78
C ALA A 342 -7.60 -35.75 -9.94
N GLU A 343 -7.30 -35.53 -8.66
CA GLU A 343 -8.17 -34.87 -7.68
C GLU A 343 -7.38 -33.81 -6.92
N LEU A 344 -8.07 -32.74 -6.53
CA LEU A 344 -7.56 -31.67 -5.70
C LEU A 344 -7.92 -31.95 -4.24
N ARG A 345 -6.92 -32.31 -3.44
CA ARG A 345 -7.00 -32.24 -1.99
C ARG A 345 -6.99 -30.77 -1.57
N THR A 346 -8.16 -30.24 -1.21
CA THR A 346 -8.34 -28.79 -1.05
C THR A 346 -7.64 -28.23 0.19
N GLY A 347 -7.29 -29.11 1.14
CA GLY A 347 -6.85 -28.73 2.48
C GLY A 347 -7.96 -28.09 3.32
N ASP A 348 -9.22 -28.10 2.87
CA ASP A 348 -10.38 -27.55 3.58
C ASP A 348 -11.14 -28.71 4.26
N LEU A 349 -11.56 -28.53 5.51
CA LEU A 349 -12.43 -29.48 6.22
C LEU A 349 -13.88 -29.13 5.91
N GLY A 350 -14.68 -30.16 5.66
CA GLY A 350 -16.09 -30.00 5.38
C GLY A 350 -16.94 -31.09 5.99
N VAL A 351 -18.24 -30.85 5.89
CA VAL A 351 -19.30 -31.83 6.14
C VAL A 351 -20.28 -31.77 4.97
N GLN A 352 -20.95 -32.88 4.72
CA GLN A 352 -22.09 -32.91 3.83
C GLN A 352 -23.35 -33.08 4.69
N ASP A 353 -24.29 -32.16 4.53
CA ASP A 353 -25.58 -32.25 5.20
C ASP A 353 -26.47 -33.31 4.52
N PRO A 354 -27.52 -33.82 5.19
CA PRO A 354 -28.42 -34.83 4.64
C PRO A 354 -29.08 -34.44 3.31
N ASP A 355 -29.24 -33.14 3.06
CA ASP A 355 -29.79 -32.60 1.81
C ASP A 355 -28.76 -32.55 0.65
N GLY A 356 -27.56 -33.11 0.86
CA GLY A 356 -26.49 -33.16 -0.12
C GLY A 356 -25.67 -31.86 -0.25
N LEU A 357 -25.97 -30.85 0.56
CA LEU A 357 -25.25 -29.57 0.58
C LEU A 357 -23.95 -29.65 1.35
N TRP A 358 -22.92 -29.01 0.82
CA TRP A 358 -21.59 -28.97 1.40
C TRP A 358 -21.40 -27.73 2.27
N ARG A 359 -20.76 -27.93 3.43
CA ARG A 359 -20.32 -26.84 4.31
C ARG A 359 -18.82 -26.95 4.53
N VAL A 360 -18.13 -25.83 4.42
CA VAL A 360 -16.71 -25.72 4.82
C VAL A 360 -16.69 -25.36 6.29
N VAL A 361 -16.30 -26.32 7.13
CA VAL A 361 -16.24 -26.17 8.59
C VAL A 361 -14.83 -25.87 9.09
N GLY A 362 -13.82 -26.00 8.22
CA GLY A 362 -12.45 -25.70 8.56
C GLY A 362 -11.43 -25.94 7.46
N ARG A 363 -10.18 -26.21 7.84
CA ARG A 363 -9.02 -26.51 7.01
C ARG A 363 -8.07 -27.46 7.73
N LEU A 364 -7.67 -28.51 7.01
CA LEU A 364 -6.63 -29.46 7.42
C LEU A 364 -5.31 -28.80 7.81
N SER A 365 -4.98 -27.69 7.16
CA SER A 365 -3.76 -26.94 7.37
C SER A 365 -3.97 -25.68 8.21
N ARG A 366 -4.96 -25.70 9.11
CA ARG A 366 -5.13 -24.70 10.17
C ARG A 366 -5.06 -25.33 11.54
N PHE A 367 -3.98 -26.06 11.78
CA PHE A 367 -3.59 -26.42 13.13
C PHE A 367 -2.65 -25.36 13.69
N ALA A 368 -3.02 -24.79 14.83
CA ALA A 368 -2.07 -24.08 15.66
C ALA A 368 -1.32 -25.10 16.52
N LYS A 369 0.00 -24.94 16.63
CA LYS A 369 0.79 -25.77 17.55
C LYS A 369 1.07 -24.99 18.83
N VAL A 370 0.08 -24.97 19.71
CA VAL A 370 0.11 -24.20 20.96
C VAL A 370 0.58 -25.09 22.10
N LEU A 371 1.68 -24.72 22.77
CA LEU A 371 2.31 -25.51 23.84
C LEU A 371 2.64 -26.97 23.47
N GLY A 372 2.89 -27.22 22.19
CA GLY A 372 3.15 -28.58 21.67
C GLY A 372 1.90 -29.42 21.40
N LEU A 373 0.71 -28.91 21.76
CA LEU A 373 -0.59 -29.50 21.44
C LEU A 373 -1.06 -29.03 20.06
N ARG A 374 -1.67 -29.93 19.30
CA ARG A 374 -2.21 -29.66 17.97
C ARG A 374 -3.65 -29.21 18.11
N VAL A 375 -3.91 -27.92 17.87
CA VAL A 375 -5.21 -27.29 18.06
C VAL A 375 -5.82 -26.98 16.72
N ASP A 376 -7.01 -27.52 16.46
CA ASP A 376 -7.79 -27.21 15.27
C ASP A 376 -8.42 -25.81 15.42
N LEU A 377 -7.94 -24.85 14.62
CA LEU A 377 -8.40 -23.46 14.70
C LEU A 377 -9.88 -23.32 14.35
N ASP A 378 -10.41 -24.22 13.53
CA ASP A 378 -11.72 -24.07 12.91
C ASP A 378 -12.81 -24.74 13.73
N ARG A 379 -12.45 -25.83 14.40
CA ARG A 379 -13.25 -26.38 15.50
C ARG A 379 -13.45 -25.34 16.61
N VAL A 380 -12.43 -24.53 16.90
CA VAL A 380 -12.53 -23.46 17.91
C VAL A 380 -13.37 -22.30 17.37
N GLU A 381 -13.18 -21.85 16.12
CA GLU A 381 -14.06 -20.85 15.47
C GLU A 381 -15.53 -21.31 15.49
N ALA A 382 -15.82 -22.57 15.14
CA ALA A 382 -17.16 -23.13 15.10
C ALA A 382 -17.80 -23.26 16.49
N GLY A 383 -17.06 -23.78 17.47
CA GLY A 383 -17.57 -23.91 18.84
C GLY A 383 -17.83 -22.57 19.52
N LEU A 384 -17.08 -21.51 19.16
CA LEU A 384 -17.36 -20.15 19.61
C LEU A 384 -18.60 -19.56 18.95
N ALA A 385 -18.83 -19.88 17.67
CA ALA A 385 -20.06 -19.49 16.98
C ALA A 385 -21.32 -20.13 17.60
N ASP A 386 -21.25 -21.40 18.03
CA ASP A 386 -22.37 -22.08 18.75
C ASP A 386 -22.71 -21.41 20.09
N LEU A 387 -21.74 -20.70 20.67
CA LEU A 387 -21.91 -19.91 21.89
C LEU A 387 -22.33 -18.45 21.60
N GLY A 388 -22.62 -18.13 20.34
CA GLY A 388 -23.06 -16.81 19.88
C GLY A 388 -21.93 -15.79 19.68
N VAL A 389 -20.67 -16.24 19.55
CA VAL A 389 -19.50 -15.37 19.37
C VAL A 389 -18.91 -15.53 17.98
N GLU A 390 -18.98 -14.48 17.17
CA GLU A 390 -18.22 -14.44 15.91
C GLU A 390 -16.75 -14.18 16.20
N ALA A 391 -15.89 -15.11 15.78
CA ALA A 391 -14.46 -15.06 16.02
C ALA A 391 -13.64 -15.54 14.82
N LEU A 392 -12.47 -14.92 14.64
CA LEU A 392 -11.38 -15.42 13.80
C LEU A 392 -10.30 -15.98 14.71
N VAL A 393 -9.96 -17.25 14.57
CA VAL A 393 -8.91 -17.90 15.38
C VAL A 393 -7.67 -18.09 14.53
N ALA A 394 -6.51 -17.81 15.13
CA ALA A 394 -5.21 -17.90 14.45
C ALA A 394 -4.12 -18.43 15.37
N ASP A 395 -3.08 -19.02 14.78
CA ASP A 395 -1.88 -19.45 15.51
C ASP A 395 -0.99 -18.23 15.84
N ALA A 396 -0.85 -17.91 17.13
CA ALA A 396 0.05 -16.87 17.62
C ALA A 396 1.40 -17.40 18.14
N GLY A 397 1.72 -18.68 17.95
CA GLY A 397 2.95 -19.32 18.40
C GLY A 397 2.71 -20.20 19.62
N ASP A 398 3.16 -19.76 20.80
CA ASP A 398 2.90 -20.46 22.07
C ASP A 398 1.46 -20.28 22.59
N ARG A 399 0.60 -19.59 21.82
CA ARG A 399 -0.77 -19.21 22.17
C ARG A 399 -1.71 -19.25 20.98
N LEU A 400 -2.99 -19.40 21.29
CA LEU A 400 -4.11 -19.33 20.38
C LEU A 400 -4.69 -17.91 20.36
N ALA A 401 -4.71 -17.26 19.21
CA ALA A 401 -5.27 -15.92 19.04
C ALA A 401 -6.75 -16.01 18.64
N VAL A 402 -7.61 -15.20 19.25
CA VAL A 402 -9.04 -15.12 18.95
C VAL A 402 -9.42 -13.67 18.70
N GLY A 403 -9.66 -13.28 17.46
CA GLY A 403 -10.13 -11.94 17.10
C GLY A 403 -11.65 -11.89 17.05
N THR A 404 -12.30 -10.97 17.77
CA THR A 404 -13.78 -10.83 17.77
C THR A 404 -14.21 -9.37 17.71
N THR A 405 -15.31 -9.10 17.00
CA THR A 405 -15.94 -7.77 16.89
C THR A 405 -17.00 -7.53 17.96
N SER A 406 -17.44 -8.58 18.67
CA SER A 406 -18.40 -8.50 19.78
C SER A 406 -17.70 -7.96 21.03
N VAL A 407 -17.56 -6.65 21.11
CA VAL A 407 -16.99 -5.96 22.26
C VAL A 407 -18.08 -5.70 23.30
N SER A 408 -18.36 -6.62 24.23
CA SER A 408 -18.96 -6.28 25.54
C SER A 408 -19.17 -7.49 26.48
N ALA A 409 -18.74 -7.29 27.73
CA ALA A 409 -19.10 -7.96 29.00
C ALA A 409 -18.34 -9.21 29.48
N ASP A 410 -17.81 -10.10 28.63
CA ASP A 410 -17.39 -11.42 29.14
C ASP A 410 -16.03 -11.92 28.56
N HIS A 411 -15.02 -11.05 28.45
CA HIS A 411 -13.67 -11.41 27.96
C HIS A 411 -13.07 -12.64 28.68
N VAL A 412 -13.26 -12.71 30.00
CA VAL A 412 -12.80 -13.85 30.83
C VAL A 412 -13.53 -15.14 30.44
N ARG A 413 -14.84 -15.07 30.20
CA ARG A 413 -15.65 -16.21 29.78
C ARG A 413 -15.27 -16.66 28.37
N LEU A 414 -15.00 -15.74 27.46
CA LEU A 414 -14.57 -16.06 26.09
C LEU A 414 -13.18 -16.74 26.07
N VAL A 415 -12.24 -16.27 26.91
CA VAL A 415 -10.95 -16.96 27.11
C VAL A 415 -11.18 -18.38 27.65
N SER A 416 -12.04 -18.54 28.66
CA SER A 416 -12.37 -19.85 29.26
C SER A 416 -13.05 -20.82 28.28
N ASP A 417 -14.04 -20.33 27.53
CA ASP A 417 -14.78 -21.11 26.53
C ASP A 417 -13.86 -21.52 25.37
N THR A 418 -13.03 -20.60 24.87
CA THR A 418 -12.02 -20.92 23.85
C THR A 418 -11.03 -21.96 24.37
N ALA A 419 -10.52 -21.79 25.60
CA ALA A 419 -9.56 -22.71 26.20
C ALA A 419 -10.15 -24.13 26.36
N ARG A 420 -11.41 -24.23 26.80
CA ARG A 420 -12.16 -25.49 26.89
C ARG A 420 -12.36 -26.13 25.52
N LEU A 421 -12.76 -25.36 24.50
CA LEU A 421 -12.96 -25.84 23.13
C LEU A 421 -11.65 -26.29 22.47
N ALA A 422 -10.55 -25.60 22.77
CA ALA A 422 -9.22 -25.88 22.23
C ALA A 422 -8.45 -26.97 23.00
N GLY A 423 -8.92 -27.38 24.18
CA GLY A 423 -8.18 -28.28 25.07
C GLY A 423 -6.88 -27.67 25.61
N LEU A 424 -6.87 -26.35 25.81
CA LEU A 424 -5.71 -25.57 26.24
C LEU A 424 -5.91 -24.97 27.65
N PRO A 425 -4.84 -24.63 28.38
CA PRO A 425 -4.95 -23.74 29.53
C PRO A 425 -5.43 -22.35 29.10
N GLU A 426 -6.22 -21.67 29.92
CA GLU A 426 -6.71 -20.29 29.65
C GLU A 426 -5.57 -19.31 29.35
N ALA A 427 -4.44 -19.47 30.05
CA ALA A 427 -3.24 -18.68 29.83
C ALA A 427 -2.60 -18.89 28.44
N ALA A 428 -3.02 -19.90 27.67
CA ALA A 428 -2.58 -20.15 26.30
C ALA A 428 -3.51 -19.54 25.24
N VAL A 429 -4.56 -18.84 25.65
CA VAL A 429 -5.52 -18.15 24.77
C VAL A 429 -5.35 -16.64 24.92
N THR A 430 -5.42 -15.91 23.81
CA THR A 430 -5.44 -14.45 23.78
C THR A 430 -6.60 -13.99 22.92
N VAL A 431 -7.50 -13.22 23.51
CA VAL A 431 -8.66 -12.64 22.82
C VAL A 431 -8.37 -11.19 22.46
N VAL A 432 -8.38 -10.89 21.17
CA VAL A 432 -8.13 -9.57 20.61
C VAL A 432 -9.46 -8.93 20.20
N PRO A 433 -9.85 -7.78 20.76
CA PRO A 433 -10.98 -7.03 20.25
C PRO A 433 -10.65 -6.41 18.88
N LEU A 434 -11.51 -6.64 17.89
CA LEU A 434 -11.40 -6.10 16.54
C LEU A 434 -12.44 -4.99 16.36
N GLN A 435 -12.02 -3.83 15.84
CA GLN A 435 -12.96 -2.77 15.45
C GLN A 435 -13.64 -3.06 14.12
N GLU A 436 -12.97 -3.81 13.25
CA GLU A 436 -13.44 -4.26 11.94
C GLU A 436 -12.73 -5.58 11.58
N TRP A 437 -13.33 -6.39 10.71
CA TRP A 437 -12.70 -7.63 10.26
C TRP A 437 -11.46 -7.29 9.40
N PRO A 438 -10.26 -7.81 9.75
CA PRO A 438 -9.07 -7.59 8.93
C PRO A 438 -9.18 -8.42 7.65
N LEU A 439 -8.92 -7.81 6.48
CA LEU A 439 -9.09 -8.47 5.16
C LEU A 439 -7.83 -8.31 4.29
N LEU A 440 -7.56 -9.30 3.43
CA LEU A 440 -6.52 -9.29 2.39
C LEU A 440 -6.97 -8.43 1.19
N PRO A 441 -6.07 -8.05 0.25
CA PRO A 441 -6.45 -7.34 -0.99
C PRO A 441 -7.47 -8.10 -1.86
N SER A 442 -7.57 -9.42 -1.67
CA SER A 442 -8.59 -10.29 -2.26
C SER A 442 -9.93 -10.29 -1.52
N GLY A 443 -10.09 -9.51 -0.45
CA GLY A 443 -11.29 -9.44 0.40
C GLY A 443 -11.51 -10.63 1.35
N LYS A 444 -10.52 -11.51 1.55
CA LYS A 444 -10.56 -12.63 2.52
C LYS A 444 -10.15 -12.19 3.93
N PRO A 445 -10.69 -12.78 5.02
CA PRO A 445 -10.21 -12.58 6.38
C PRO A 445 -8.71 -12.83 6.57
N ASP A 446 -7.99 -11.80 7.01
CA ASP A 446 -6.56 -11.79 7.30
C ASP A 446 -6.31 -12.25 8.74
N ARG A 447 -6.26 -13.57 8.89
CA ARG A 447 -5.96 -14.25 10.17
C ARG A 447 -4.51 -14.01 10.64
N GLN A 448 -3.58 -13.68 9.73
CA GLN A 448 -2.22 -13.33 10.13
C GLN A 448 -2.20 -11.99 10.86
N ARG A 449 -3.07 -11.05 10.46
CA ARG A 449 -3.30 -9.81 11.21
C ARG A 449 -3.87 -10.09 12.60
N VAL A 450 -4.82 -11.01 12.76
CA VAL A 450 -5.34 -11.43 14.08
C VAL A 450 -4.24 -12.04 14.96
N ALA A 451 -3.45 -12.98 14.42
CA ALA A 451 -2.31 -13.56 15.14
C ALA A 451 -1.26 -12.49 15.54
N ALA A 452 -0.98 -11.54 14.66
CA ALA A 452 -0.06 -10.45 14.94
C ALA A 452 -0.59 -9.51 16.03
N LEU A 453 -1.89 -9.24 16.06
CA LEU A 453 -2.54 -8.47 17.12
C LEU A 453 -2.48 -9.19 18.47
N ALA A 454 -2.74 -10.50 18.52
CA ALA A 454 -2.66 -11.27 19.76
C ALA A 454 -1.23 -11.33 20.32
N ARG A 455 -0.23 -11.46 19.44
CA ARG A 455 1.19 -11.40 19.86
C ARG A 455 1.57 -10.04 20.45
N ARG A 456 0.94 -8.95 19.98
CA ARG A 456 1.13 -7.60 20.54
C ARG A 456 0.50 -7.47 21.91
N GLU A 457 -0.74 -7.94 22.07
CA GLU A 457 -1.47 -7.88 23.34
C GLU A 457 -0.74 -8.64 24.47
N VAL A 458 -0.18 -9.82 24.16
CA VAL A 458 0.64 -10.60 25.11
C VAL A 458 1.98 -9.92 25.40
N ALA A 459 2.60 -9.29 24.40
CA ALA A 459 3.83 -8.53 24.59
C ALA A 459 3.62 -7.28 25.45
N ASP A 460 2.46 -6.65 25.34
CA ASP A 460 2.05 -5.48 26.13
C ASP A 460 1.64 -5.86 27.57
N ALA A 461 1.14 -7.08 27.79
CA ALA A 461 0.70 -7.59 29.11
C ALA A 461 1.83 -8.12 30.03
N ARG A 462 3.07 -8.33 29.55
CA ARG A 462 4.16 -8.83 30.41
C ARG A 462 4.71 -7.72 31.33
N PRO A 463 4.71 -7.91 32.67
CA PRO A 463 5.31 -6.95 33.58
C PRO A 463 6.83 -6.94 33.42
N ARG A 464 7.41 -5.75 33.29
CA ARG A 464 8.86 -5.53 33.34
C ARG A 464 9.38 -5.91 34.74
N GLY A 465 10.08 -7.04 34.86
CA GLY A 465 10.61 -7.48 36.16
C GLY A 465 11.75 -8.51 36.10
N ARG A 466 12.95 -8.00 36.40
CA ARG A 466 14.13 -8.65 37.01
C ARG A 466 15.04 -9.58 36.18
N SER A 467 16.29 -9.12 36.12
CA SER A 467 17.52 -9.77 35.65
C SER A 467 18.13 -10.63 36.77
N ARG A 468 18.61 -11.86 36.44
CA ARG A 468 20.02 -12.34 36.57
C ARG A 468 20.16 -13.88 36.56
N THR A 469 21.12 -14.34 35.76
CA THR A 469 22.05 -15.52 35.92
C THR A 469 21.47 -16.95 35.92
N ALA A 470 22.05 -18.01 35.34
CA ALA A 470 23.26 -18.25 34.51
C ALA A 470 23.21 -19.70 33.95
N GLY A 471 23.96 -19.97 32.85
CA GLY A 471 24.41 -21.30 32.37
C GLY A 471 23.36 -22.12 31.61
N THR A 472 23.59 -22.74 30.45
CA THR A 472 24.80 -23.06 29.67
C THR A 472 24.32 -23.38 28.24
N SER A 473 25.08 -22.97 27.23
CA SER A 473 24.80 -23.18 25.80
C SER A 473 25.02 -24.66 25.39
N PRO A 474 24.48 -25.14 24.24
CA PRO A 474 25.14 -24.83 22.98
C PRO A 474 24.23 -24.54 21.76
N ALA A 475 24.67 -23.53 20.99
CA ALA A 475 24.73 -23.46 19.53
C ALA A 475 23.45 -23.67 18.69
N HIS A 476 22.87 -22.57 18.19
CA HIS A 476 22.80 -22.22 16.76
C HIS A 476 21.77 -21.12 16.47
N ALA A 477 22.01 -20.40 15.37
CA ALA A 477 21.21 -19.35 14.75
C ALA A 477 21.24 -17.97 15.43
N ALA A 478 21.97 -17.05 14.80
CA ALA A 478 22.00 -15.64 15.11
C ALA A 478 20.59 -15.03 15.05
N THR A 479 20.05 -14.69 16.22
CA THR A 479 18.88 -13.82 16.38
C THR A 479 19.31 -12.38 16.03
N PRO A 480 18.56 -11.61 15.23
CA PRO A 480 18.85 -10.20 15.07
C PRO A 480 18.51 -9.45 16.36
N ASP A 481 19.41 -8.58 16.78
CA ASP A 481 19.28 -7.70 17.93
C ASP A 481 17.98 -6.86 17.89
N PRO A 482 17.11 -6.88 18.94
CA PRO A 482 15.85 -6.13 19.00
C PRO A 482 16.02 -4.60 18.87
N ALA A 483 17.23 -4.07 18.99
CA ALA A 483 17.54 -2.66 18.75
C ALA A 483 17.62 -2.25 17.25
N THR A 484 17.39 -3.18 16.32
CA THR A 484 17.55 -2.94 14.87
C THR A 484 16.31 -3.18 14.00
N SER A 485 15.11 -3.36 14.58
CA SER A 485 13.90 -3.50 13.74
C SER A 485 13.47 -2.14 13.14
N PRO A 486 13.11 -2.09 11.84
CA PRO A 486 12.63 -0.86 11.20
C PRO A 486 11.42 -0.23 11.89
N ALA A 487 10.52 -1.05 12.42
CA ALA A 487 9.35 -0.63 13.18
C ALA A 487 9.75 0.03 14.50
N ALA A 488 10.73 -0.52 15.23
CA ALA A 488 11.25 0.10 16.45
C ALA A 488 11.95 1.44 16.15
N VAL A 489 12.71 1.51 15.05
CA VAL A 489 13.34 2.75 14.60
C VAL A 489 12.29 3.82 14.29
N LEU A 490 11.25 3.48 13.54
CA LEU A 490 10.19 4.42 13.18
C LEU A 490 9.30 4.80 14.36
N ALA A 491 9.04 3.86 15.28
CA ALA A 491 8.31 4.14 16.51
C ALA A 491 9.04 5.13 17.42
N ASP A 492 10.36 4.96 17.56
CA ASP A 492 11.21 5.87 18.33
C ASP A 492 11.25 7.27 17.69
N VAL A 493 11.41 7.35 16.37
CA VAL A 493 11.50 8.64 15.65
C VAL A 493 10.16 9.37 15.59
N LEU A 494 9.05 8.66 15.43
CA LEU A 494 7.72 9.26 15.31
C LEU A 494 6.97 9.39 16.64
N GLY A 495 7.55 8.88 17.73
CA GLY A 495 7.03 8.99 19.10
C GLY A 495 5.70 8.27 19.30
N ARG A 496 5.44 7.21 18.54
CA ARG A 496 4.16 6.47 18.55
C ARG A 496 4.36 5.01 18.16
N PRO A 497 3.41 4.11 18.45
CA PRO A 497 3.46 2.73 17.98
C PRO A 497 3.47 2.69 16.46
N VAL A 498 4.36 1.87 15.88
CA VAL A 498 4.48 1.65 14.44
C VAL A 498 4.28 0.18 14.16
N VAL A 499 3.43 -0.11 13.17
CA VAL A 499 3.06 -1.46 12.76
C VAL A 499 3.68 -1.77 11.39
N ASP A 500 3.86 -3.05 11.07
CA ASP A 500 4.57 -3.46 9.85
C ASP A 500 3.85 -3.05 8.55
N THR A 501 2.54 -2.79 8.60
CA THR A 501 1.76 -2.25 7.48
C THR A 501 1.84 -0.73 7.34
N ASP A 502 2.33 -0.03 8.37
CA ASP A 502 2.44 1.43 8.32
C ASP A 502 3.56 1.85 7.36
N SER A 503 3.37 2.95 6.66
CA SER A 503 4.47 3.67 6.02
C SER A 503 4.80 4.95 6.78
N PHE A 504 6.04 5.45 6.64
CA PHE A 504 6.43 6.74 7.22
C PHE A 504 5.45 7.87 6.82
N ALA A 505 4.98 7.87 5.58
CA ALA A 505 4.01 8.82 5.06
C ALA A 505 2.61 8.62 5.67
N SER A 506 2.13 7.38 5.83
CA SER A 506 0.82 7.10 6.45
C SER A 506 0.75 7.53 7.91
N LEU A 507 1.89 7.45 8.61
CA LEU A 507 2.01 7.96 9.96
C LEU A 507 2.01 9.51 9.95
N GLY A 508 2.15 10.19 8.81
CA GLY A 508 2.32 11.64 8.79
C GLY A 508 3.67 12.02 9.40
N GLY A 509 4.71 11.29 8.98
CA GLY A 509 6.08 11.73 9.14
C GLY A 509 6.30 13.05 8.40
N ASP A 510 7.24 13.84 8.91
CA ASP A 510 7.57 15.17 8.41
C ASP A 510 9.04 15.25 8.02
N SER A 511 9.45 16.42 7.55
CA SER A 511 10.81 16.62 7.08
C SER A 511 11.91 16.43 8.14
N LEU A 512 11.63 16.63 9.43
CA LEU A 512 12.61 16.51 10.50
C LEU A 512 12.76 15.04 10.91
N SER A 513 11.62 14.38 11.11
CA SER A 513 11.57 12.93 11.40
C SER A 513 12.05 12.08 10.22
N TYR A 514 11.96 12.57 8.98
CA TYR A 514 12.39 11.84 7.78
C TYR A 514 13.89 11.59 7.74
N VAL A 515 14.68 12.63 8.00
CA VAL A 515 16.15 12.55 8.02
C VAL A 515 16.61 11.61 9.12
N GLU A 516 15.99 11.72 10.29
CA GLU A 516 16.33 10.88 11.41
C GLU A 516 15.96 9.41 11.18
N ALA A 517 14.76 9.17 10.65
CA ALA A 517 14.29 7.84 10.29
C ALA A 517 15.17 7.22 9.20
N SER A 518 15.46 7.93 8.11
CA SER A 518 16.24 7.39 7.00
C SER A 518 17.63 6.95 7.45
N VAL A 519 18.27 7.71 8.33
CA VAL A 519 19.65 7.43 8.77
C VAL A 519 19.68 6.27 9.76
N ARG A 520 18.72 6.21 10.68
CA ARG A 520 18.63 5.10 11.63
C ARG A 520 18.20 3.81 10.92
N LEU A 521 17.29 3.90 9.96
CA LEU A 521 16.87 2.77 9.12
C LEU A 521 18.01 2.31 8.23
N GLU A 522 18.78 3.21 7.61
CA GLU A 522 19.93 2.86 6.78
C GLU A 522 21.07 2.26 7.61
N ARG A 523 21.25 2.69 8.87
CA ARG A 523 22.16 1.99 9.81
C ARG A 523 21.68 0.60 10.18
N ALA A 524 20.37 0.41 10.36
CA ALA A 524 19.78 -0.88 10.71
C ALA A 524 19.75 -1.86 9.53
N LEU A 525 19.49 -1.36 8.32
CA LEU A 525 19.19 -2.15 7.12
C LEU A 525 20.33 -2.19 6.09
N GLY A 526 21.32 -1.31 6.20
CA GLY A 526 22.46 -1.18 5.29
C GLY A 526 22.18 -0.25 4.11
N THR A 527 21.20 -0.62 3.27
CA THR A 527 20.78 0.14 2.09
C THR A 527 19.29 0.37 2.14
N LEU A 528 18.86 1.63 2.12
CA LEU A 528 17.44 1.97 2.22
C LEU A 528 16.80 2.10 0.81
N PRO A 529 15.62 1.49 0.54
CA PRO A 529 14.87 1.69 -0.71
C PRO A 529 14.52 3.17 -0.94
N HIS A 530 14.33 3.60 -2.19
CA HIS A 530 14.14 5.01 -2.55
C HIS A 530 12.76 5.59 -2.15
N ASP A 531 11.78 4.70 -2.06
CA ASP A 531 10.38 4.89 -1.72
C ASP A 531 10.07 4.31 -0.33
N TRP A 532 11.08 4.08 0.51
CA TRP A 532 10.94 3.49 1.85
C TRP A 532 9.87 4.18 2.71
N HIS A 533 9.65 5.47 2.47
CA HIS A 533 8.70 6.29 3.20
C HIS A 533 7.23 6.08 2.78
N LEU A 534 7.01 5.51 1.60
CA LEU A 534 5.69 5.07 1.11
C LEU A 534 5.47 3.57 1.34
N ARG A 535 6.54 2.82 1.60
CA ARG A 535 6.50 1.38 1.83
C ARG A 535 6.03 1.04 3.25
N PRO A 536 5.30 -0.08 3.42
CA PRO A 536 5.05 -0.65 4.72
C PRO A 536 6.36 -1.00 5.44
N VAL A 537 6.49 -0.68 6.73
CA VAL A 537 7.72 -0.86 7.50
C VAL A 537 8.20 -2.32 7.51
N GLY A 538 7.27 -3.27 7.49
CA GLY A 538 7.55 -4.71 7.44
C GLY A 538 8.18 -5.18 6.14
N THR A 539 8.13 -4.38 5.07
CA THR A 539 8.81 -4.67 3.80
C THR A 539 10.27 -4.21 3.79
N LEU A 540 10.71 -3.47 4.81
CA LEU A 540 12.08 -2.99 4.92
C LEU A 540 12.98 -4.09 5.53
N THR A 541 13.53 -4.97 4.68
CA THR A 541 14.39 -6.07 5.13
C THR A 541 15.87 -5.69 5.10
N ARG A 542 16.66 -6.29 5.99
CA ARG A 542 18.12 -6.11 6.06
C ARG A 542 18.76 -6.79 4.84
N ASP A 543 19.56 -6.05 4.06
CA ASP A 543 20.29 -6.63 2.94
C ASP A 543 21.40 -7.58 3.46
N ALA A 544 21.48 -8.79 2.90
CA ALA A 544 22.37 -9.86 3.37
C ALA A 544 23.85 -9.70 2.97
N ALA A 545 24.25 -8.60 2.31
CA ALA A 545 25.61 -8.44 1.78
C ALA A 545 26.33 -7.21 2.36
N PRO A 546 27.47 -7.35 3.07
CA PRO A 546 28.28 -6.23 3.49
C PRO A 546 29.14 -5.77 2.30
N ARG A 547 28.63 -4.87 1.44
CA ARG A 547 29.51 -4.15 0.51
C ARG A 547 30.14 -2.97 1.26
N ARG A 548 31.37 -3.16 1.75
CA ARG A 548 32.26 -2.06 2.15
C ARG A 548 32.57 -1.20 0.91
N ARG A 549 31.65 -0.31 0.54
CA ARG A 549 31.94 0.81 -0.36
C ARG A 549 32.34 2.01 0.48
N TRP A 550 33.47 2.62 0.13
CA TRP A 550 33.90 3.93 0.64
C TRP A 550 32.83 5.01 0.44
N TRP A 551 31.95 4.82 -0.54
CA TRP A 551 30.85 5.71 -0.91
C TRP A 551 29.50 5.09 -0.56
N ARG A 552 28.65 5.87 0.12
CA ARG A 552 27.24 5.57 0.40
C ARG A 552 26.35 6.57 -0.32
N SER A 553 25.12 6.19 -0.60
CA SER A 553 24.18 7.03 -1.34
C SER A 553 23.17 7.62 -0.36
N VAL A 554 23.21 8.93 -0.15
CA VAL A 554 22.26 9.64 0.73
C VAL A 554 21.26 10.41 -0.13
N GLU A 555 20.05 10.60 0.39
CA GLU A 555 19.06 11.44 -0.28
C GLU A 555 19.53 12.89 -0.37
N THR A 556 19.41 13.46 -1.57
CA THR A 556 19.82 14.83 -1.85
C THR A 556 19.15 15.84 -0.92
N SER A 557 17.89 15.61 -0.55
CA SER A 557 17.15 16.44 0.42
C SER A 557 17.82 16.50 1.81
N THR A 558 18.42 15.40 2.25
CA THR A 558 19.12 15.30 3.55
C THR A 558 20.47 15.99 3.48
N LEU A 559 21.22 15.77 2.40
CA LEU A 559 22.50 16.42 2.16
C LEU A 559 22.33 17.94 2.05
N LEU A 560 21.42 18.40 1.20
CA LEU A 560 21.18 19.83 0.99
C LEU A 560 20.66 20.52 2.27
N ARG A 561 19.90 19.82 3.12
CA ARG A 561 19.53 20.33 4.45
C ARG A 561 20.74 20.54 5.34
N ALA A 562 21.62 19.53 5.45
CA ALA A 562 22.82 19.63 6.27
C ALA A 562 23.73 20.78 5.79
N LEU A 563 23.94 20.86 4.48
CA LEU A 563 24.73 21.93 3.86
C LEU A 563 24.11 23.31 4.08
N ALA A 564 22.79 23.44 3.96
CA ALA A 564 22.11 24.72 4.19
C ALA A 564 22.22 25.17 5.67
N VAL A 565 22.13 24.25 6.64
CA VAL A 565 22.29 24.57 8.07
C VAL A 565 23.73 24.98 8.38
N VAL A 566 24.71 24.24 7.85
CA VAL A 566 26.13 24.62 7.98
C VAL A 566 26.36 25.98 7.33
N ALA A 567 25.74 26.24 6.17
CA ALA A 567 25.86 27.51 5.48
C ALA A 567 25.33 28.68 6.32
N ILE A 568 24.14 28.52 6.91
CA ILE A 568 23.53 29.53 7.80
C ILE A 568 24.45 29.84 8.98
N VAL A 569 24.87 28.81 9.74
CA VAL A 569 25.68 29.02 10.95
C VAL A 569 27.06 29.57 10.60
N GLY A 570 27.70 29.03 9.57
CA GLY A 570 29.01 29.50 9.12
C GLY A 570 28.98 30.92 8.59
N SER A 571 27.87 31.35 7.96
CA SER A 571 27.70 32.75 7.54
C SER A 571 27.44 33.71 8.69
N HIS A 572 26.77 33.27 9.77
CA HIS A 572 26.54 34.13 10.94
C HIS A 572 27.78 34.25 11.83
N ALA A 573 28.63 33.23 11.88
CA ALA A 573 29.87 33.22 12.65
C ALA A 573 31.10 33.70 11.85
N ASP A 574 30.89 34.39 10.73
CA ASP A 574 31.92 34.91 9.82
C ASP A 574 32.94 33.89 9.28
N LEU A 575 32.57 32.60 9.21
CA LEU A 575 33.44 31.55 8.67
C LEU A 575 33.51 31.58 7.13
N PHE A 576 32.38 31.85 6.46
CA PHE A 576 32.32 32.04 5.01
C PHE A 576 31.05 32.82 4.61
N ALA A 577 31.11 33.58 3.52
CA ALA A 577 30.02 34.45 3.06
C ALA A 577 28.98 33.74 2.17
N VAL A 578 28.61 32.49 2.48
CA VAL A 578 27.62 31.73 1.69
C VAL A 578 26.22 31.93 2.26
N VAL A 579 25.43 32.81 1.63
CA VAL A 579 24.07 33.16 2.07
C VAL A 579 23.01 32.50 1.18
N GLY A 580 21.78 32.34 1.68
CA GLY A 580 20.63 31.79 0.94
C GLY A 580 20.19 30.40 1.39
N GLY A 581 20.93 29.77 2.32
CA GLY A 581 20.56 28.48 2.90
C GLY A 581 19.15 28.48 3.50
N ALA A 582 18.77 29.54 4.22
CA ALA A 582 17.43 29.66 4.82
C ALA A 582 16.30 29.72 3.78
N HIS A 583 16.48 30.48 2.70
CA HIS A 583 15.50 30.56 1.59
C HIS A 583 15.38 29.22 0.84
N PHE A 584 16.49 28.52 0.61
CA PHE A 584 16.45 27.18 0.06
C PHE A 584 15.72 26.20 1.00
N LEU A 585 15.89 26.31 2.33
CA LEU A 585 15.16 25.46 3.28
C LEU A 585 13.64 25.62 3.16
N LEU A 586 13.12 26.78 2.75
CA LEU A 586 11.69 26.96 2.44
C LEU A 586 11.24 26.14 1.22
N VAL A 587 12.05 26.13 0.15
CA VAL A 587 11.82 25.26 -1.02
C VAL A 587 11.84 23.79 -0.59
N LEU A 588 12.82 23.40 0.22
CA LEU A 588 12.95 22.04 0.72
C LEU A 588 11.77 21.62 1.62
N VAL A 589 11.24 22.53 2.44
CA VAL A 589 10.03 22.31 3.23
C VAL A 589 8.86 22.01 2.31
N GLY A 590 8.61 22.85 1.30
CA GLY A 590 7.54 22.64 0.32
C GLY A 590 7.63 21.28 -0.36
N PHE A 591 8.85 20.90 -0.77
CA PHE A 591 9.13 19.61 -1.37
C PHE A 591 8.79 18.44 -0.45
N ASN A 592 9.18 18.51 0.81
CA ASN A 592 8.90 17.45 1.78
C ASN A 592 7.41 17.39 2.17
N LEU A 593 6.71 18.52 2.24
CA LEU A 593 5.26 18.55 2.45
C LEU A 593 4.51 17.84 1.32
N GLY A 594 4.89 18.14 0.08
CA GLY A 594 4.31 17.51 -1.12
C GLY A 594 4.48 15.99 -1.15
N ARG A 595 5.57 15.47 -0.57
CA ARG A 595 5.88 14.04 -0.49
C ARG A 595 5.21 13.32 0.67
N PHE A 596 5.10 13.94 1.85
CA PHE A 596 4.73 13.24 3.09
C PHE A 596 3.40 13.73 3.67
N ALA A 597 3.30 15.02 3.99
CA ALA A 597 2.13 15.56 4.70
C ALA A 597 0.86 15.64 3.83
N LEU A 598 1.04 15.69 2.51
CA LEU A 598 -0.04 15.83 1.53
C LEU A 598 -0.33 14.54 0.74
N ALA A 599 0.14 13.39 1.24
CA ALA A 599 -0.01 12.10 0.56
C ALA A 599 -1.41 11.48 0.73
N SER A 600 -2.11 11.71 1.84
CA SER A 600 -3.45 11.15 2.09
C SER A 600 -4.50 11.67 1.09
N ALA A 601 -5.53 10.89 0.76
CA ALA A 601 -6.68 11.36 -0.02
C ALA A 601 -7.70 12.14 0.84
N ARG A 602 -7.62 12.04 2.17
CA ARG A 602 -8.59 12.63 3.10
C ARG A 602 -8.16 14.02 3.55
N ARG A 603 -9.05 15.01 3.37
CA ARG A 603 -8.83 16.41 3.75
C ARG A 603 -8.45 16.58 5.23
N ASP A 604 -9.20 15.93 6.10
CA ASP A 604 -9.04 16.02 7.56
C ASP A 604 -7.70 15.47 8.04
N GLU A 605 -7.16 14.45 7.35
CA GLU A 605 -5.84 13.91 7.65
C GLU A 605 -4.72 14.85 7.19
N ARG A 606 -4.85 15.48 6.02
CA ARG A 606 -3.88 16.47 5.52
C ARG A 606 -3.80 17.69 6.42
N VAL A 607 -4.95 18.24 6.81
CA VAL A 607 -5.00 19.39 7.73
C VAL A 607 -4.39 19.01 9.09
N ARG A 608 -4.74 17.84 9.65
CA ARG A 608 -4.12 17.35 10.89
C ARG A 608 -2.62 17.12 10.76
N ALA A 609 -2.11 16.68 9.61
CA ALA A 609 -0.67 16.50 9.38
C ALA A 609 0.08 17.85 9.35
N LEU A 610 -0.50 18.87 8.70
CA LEU A 610 0.06 20.22 8.68
C LEU A 610 0.06 20.86 10.09
N LEU A 611 -1.05 20.76 10.81
CA LEU A 611 -1.15 21.29 12.18
C LEU A 611 -0.17 20.59 13.15
N ARG A 612 0.04 19.28 13.00
CA ARG A 612 1.09 18.56 13.75
C ARG A 612 2.49 19.06 13.42
N SER A 613 2.77 19.35 12.15
CA SER A 613 4.06 19.92 11.71
C SER A 613 4.28 21.31 12.30
N VAL A 614 3.22 22.14 12.36
CA VAL A 614 3.24 23.44 13.03
C VAL A 614 3.58 23.28 14.52
N ALA A 615 2.87 22.40 15.23
CA ALA A 615 3.09 22.18 16.65
C ALA A 615 4.53 21.73 16.97
N ARG A 616 5.11 20.85 16.14
CA ARG A 616 6.49 20.36 16.28
C ARG A 616 7.56 21.45 16.11
N VAL A 617 7.24 22.55 15.42
CA VAL A 617 8.13 23.70 15.25
C VAL A 617 7.86 24.76 16.32
N VAL A 618 6.59 25.13 16.50
CA VAL A 618 6.18 26.23 17.40
C VAL A 618 6.51 25.90 18.85
N VAL A 619 6.14 24.72 19.35
CA VAL A 619 6.30 24.38 20.78
C VAL A 619 7.76 24.49 21.24
N PRO A 620 8.75 23.82 20.62
CA PRO A 620 10.14 23.95 21.06
C PRO A 620 10.69 25.37 20.82
N SER A 621 10.29 26.05 19.74
CA SER A 621 10.77 27.41 19.44
C SER A 621 10.30 28.42 20.48
N VAL A 622 9.01 28.43 20.80
CA VAL A 622 8.43 29.34 21.81
C VAL A 622 9.01 29.07 23.19
N LEU A 623 9.16 27.80 23.58
CA LEU A 623 9.75 27.43 24.87
C LEU A 623 11.21 27.85 24.98
N TRP A 624 12.01 27.66 23.93
CA TRP A 624 13.42 28.05 23.93
C TRP A 624 13.58 29.57 23.89
N ILE A 625 12.98 30.24 22.89
CA ILE A 625 13.09 31.69 22.72
C ILE A 625 12.52 32.42 23.93
N GLY A 626 11.37 31.95 24.45
CA GLY A 626 10.76 32.47 25.68
C GLY A 626 11.63 32.23 26.90
N GLY A 627 12.22 31.04 27.05
CA GLY A 627 13.15 30.73 28.14
C GLY A 627 14.38 31.63 28.13
N VAL A 628 15.00 31.84 26.96
CA VAL A 628 16.12 32.78 26.81
C VAL A 628 15.67 34.21 27.09
N SER A 629 14.53 34.65 26.54
CA SER A 629 13.96 35.98 26.80
C SER A 629 13.71 36.25 28.29
N LEU A 630 13.21 35.26 29.04
CA LEU A 630 12.99 35.38 30.48
C LEU A 630 14.29 35.51 31.28
N VAL A 631 15.37 34.88 30.83
CA VAL A 631 16.67 34.90 31.52
C VAL A 631 17.49 36.13 31.15
N THR A 632 17.50 36.52 29.88
CA THR A 632 18.41 37.55 29.35
C THR A 632 17.72 38.87 29.03
N GLY A 633 16.38 38.89 28.92
CA GLY A 633 15.63 40.03 28.40
C GLY A 633 15.86 40.31 26.92
N ALA A 634 16.56 39.42 26.18
CA ALA A 634 17.07 39.73 24.86
C ALA A 634 15.98 39.81 23.77
N TYR A 635 14.91 39.01 23.85
CA TYR A 635 13.92 38.92 22.77
C TYR A 635 12.58 39.55 23.15
N PRO A 636 12.00 40.39 22.27
CA PRO A 636 10.70 40.99 22.52
C PRO A 636 9.57 39.95 22.37
N LEU A 637 8.43 40.21 23.03
CA LEU A 637 7.28 39.30 23.05
C LEU A 637 6.78 38.88 21.64
N PRO A 638 6.74 39.76 20.61
CA PRO A 638 6.39 39.35 19.26
C PRO A 638 7.29 38.27 18.66
N THR A 639 8.60 38.31 18.94
CA THR A 639 9.56 37.29 18.49
C THR A 639 9.34 35.97 19.22
N VAL A 640 9.04 36.00 20.52
CA VAL A 640 8.72 34.81 21.32
C VAL A 640 7.46 34.13 20.79
N LEU A 641 6.44 34.90 20.43
CA LEU A 641 5.15 34.39 19.93
C LEU A 641 5.14 34.12 18.42
N LEU A 642 6.26 34.36 17.71
CA LEU A 642 6.38 34.19 16.25
C LEU A 642 5.34 35.02 15.47
N VAL A 643 5.14 36.27 15.88
CA VAL A 643 4.23 37.25 15.26
C VAL A 643 4.92 38.57 14.92
N ASN A 644 6.25 38.57 14.85
CA ASN A 644 7.05 39.76 14.56
C ASN A 644 6.80 40.32 13.15
N SER A 645 6.42 39.50 12.16
CA SER A 645 6.01 39.98 10.83
C SER A 645 4.73 40.81 10.86
N LEU A 646 3.85 40.57 11.85
CA LEU A 646 2.56 41.25 11.98
C LEU A 646 2.68 42.55 12.79
N VAL A 647 3.32 42.48 13.96
CA VAL A 647 3.33 43.59 14.94
C VAL A 647 4.73 44.15 15.24
N GLY A 648 5.77 43.53 14.68
CA GLY A 648 7.16 43.94 14.86
C GLY A 648 7.58 45.10 13.96
N PRO A 649 8.85 45.52 14.07
CA PRO A 649 9.40 46.66 13.33
C PRO A 649 9.45 46.38 11.82
N ALA A 650 9.07 47.39 11.02
CA ALA A 650 8.99 47.27 9.55
C ALA A 650 10.36 47.08 8.86
N ARG A 651 11.45 47.47 9.53
CA ARG A 651 12.84 47.33 9.06
C ARG A 651 13.58 46.26 9.88
N TRP A 652 14.66 45.74 9.30
CA TRP A 652 15.52 44.76 9.97
C TRP A 652 16.06 45.38 11.25
N SER A 653 15.89 44.66 12.35
CA SER A 653 16.41 45.07 13.65
C SER A 653 16.77 43.81 14.43
N GLU A 654 17.91 43.89 15.08
CA GLU A 654 18.46 42.83 15.90
C GLU A 654 18.13 43.14 17.37
N PRO A 655 17.66 42.15 18.15
CA PRO A 655 17.51 40.74 17.81
C PRO A 655 16.10 40.34 17.30
N ALA A 656 15.21 41.31 17.05
CA ALA A 656 13.79 41.07 16.74
C ALA A 656 13.57 40.14 15.53
N TRP A 657 14.45 40.22 14.52
CA TRP A 657 14.37 39.44 13.29
C TRP A 657 15.22 38.15 13.26
N TYR A 658 15.92 37.79 14.35
CA TYR A 658 16.80 36.61 14.38
C TYR A 658 16.11 35.28 14.03
N PHE A 659 14.81 35.14 14.32
CA PHE A 659 14.04 33.92 14.11
C PHE A 659 13.00 34.02 12.98
N TRP A 660 13.17 34.97 12.05
CA TRP A 660 12.25 35.22 10.95
C TRP A 660 11.93 33.96 10.12
N PHE A 661 12.90 33.05 9.95
CA PHE A 661 12.71 31.84 9.15
C PHE A 661 11.68 30.91 9.81
N VAL A 662 11.76 30.73 11.14
CA VAL A 662 10.83 29.89 11.90
C VAL A 662 9.43 30.48 11.84
N GLU A 663 9.32 31.80 12.00
CA GLU A 663 8.06 32.51 11.85
C GLU A 663 7.46 32.35 10.45
N ALA A 664 8.24 32.63 9.40
CA ALA A 664 7.82 32.48 8.01
C ALA A 664 7.38 31.04 7.70
N LEU A 665 8.12 30.05 8.17
CA LEU A 665 7.77 28.63 8.06
C LEU A 665 6.41 28.33 8.69
N VAL A 666 6.19 28.76 9.94
CA VAL A 666 4.94 28.51 10.68
C VAL A 666 3.74 29.14 9.97
N TRP A 667 3.86 30.40 9.55
CA TRP A 667 2.77 31.08 8.84
C TRP A 667 2.50 30.48 7.46
N CYS A 668 3.52 30.05 6.73
CA CYS A 668 3.33 29.32 5.46
C CYS A 668 2.58 28.00 5.68
N LEU A 669 2.92 27.25 6.74
CA LEU A 669 2.24 25.99 7.08
C LEU A 669 0.78 26.21 7.51
N LEU A 670 0.51 27.25 8.30
CA LEU A 670 -0.84 27.63 8.71
C LEU A 670 -1.69 28.09 7.52
N ALA A 671 -1.12 28.91 6.64
CA ALA A 671 -1.78 29.35 5.41
C ALA A 671 -2.12 28.17 4.50
N LEU A 672 -1.19 27.22 4.34
CA LEU A 672 -1.42 26.01 3.57
C LEU A 672 -2.50 25.10 4.20
N ALA A 673 -2.52 24.99 5.54
CA ALA A 673 -3.55 24.24 6.25
C ALA A 673 -4.94 24.88 6.07
N ALA A 674 -5.03 26.22 6.16
CA ALA A 674 -6.26 26.96 5.91
C ALA A 674 -6.72 26.82 4.45
N LEU A 675 -5.81 26.95 3.49
CA LEU A 675 -6.08 26.78 2.06
C LEU A 675 -6.65 25.39 1.77
N LEU A 676 -6.04 24.34 2.31
CA LEU A 676 -6.48 22.95 2.10
C LEU A 676 -7.69 22.54 2.95
N ALA A 677 -8.05 23.32 3.98
CA ALA A 677 -9.30 23.13 4.70
C ALA A 677 -10.52 23.48 3.82
N VAL A 678 -10.34 24.36 2.82
CA VAL A 678 -11.39 24.73 1.86
C VAL A 678 -11.67 23.55 0.92
N PRO A 679 -12.89 22.97 0.90
CA PRO A 679 -13.18 21.79 0.10
C PRO A 679 -12.98 21.98 -1.41
N ALA A 680 -13.24 23.19 -1.93
CA ALA A 680 -13.04 23.49 -3.34
C ALA A 680 -11.55 23.42 -3.75
N LEU A 681 -10.67 24.01 -2.95
CA LEU A 681 -9.23 24.02 -3.19
C LEU A 681 -8.60 22.63 -2.96
N HIS A 682 -9.08 21.89 -1.96
CA HIS A 682 -8.68 20.50 -1.76
C HIS A 682 -9.05 19.62 -2.95
N ARG A 683 -10.28 19.75 -3.50
CA ARG A 683 -10.69 19.04 -4.72
C ARG A 683 -9.86 19.44 -5.93
N LEU A 684 -9.49 20.72 -6.03
CA LEU A 684 -8.67 21.22 -7.14
C LEU A 684 -7.25 20.63 -7.10
N ASP A 685 -6.65 20.53 -5.92
CA ASP A 685 -5.36 19.85 -5.72
C ASP A 685 -5.43 18.37 -6.12
N LEU A 686 -6.48 17.65 -5.71
CA LEU A 686 -6.65 16.24 -6.10
C LEU A 686 -6.83 16.05 -7.62
N ARG A 687 -7.53 16.98 -8.29
CA ARG A 687 -7.72 16.95 -9.74
C ARG A 687 -6.45 17.31 -10.52
N HIS A 688 -5.68 18.26 -10.00
CA HIS A 688 -4.50 18.80 -10.67
C HIS A 688 -3.27 18.82 -9.74
N PRO A 689 -2.75 17.65 -9.34
CA PRO A 689 -1.73 17.54 -8.28
C PRO A 689 -0.38 18.20 -8.61
N PHE A 690 -0.09 18.46 -9.89
CA PHE A 690 1.09 19.22 -10.32
C PHE A 690 0.77 20.69 -10.60
N TRP A 691 -0.30 20.98 -11.34
CA TRP A 691 -0.62 22.35 -11.76
C TRP A 691 -1.17 23.22 -10.63
N PHE A 692 -1.82 22.63 -9.63
CA PHE A 692 -2.29 23.37 -8.46
C PHE A 692 -1.16 24.06 -7.69
N PRO A 693 -0.09 23.37 -7.22
CA PRO A 693 1.02 24.05 -6.56
C PRO A 693 1.82 24.98 -7.48
N VAL A 694 1.87 24.72 -8.80
CA VAL A 694 2.43 25.68 -9.77
C VAL A 694 1.60 26.96 -9.81
N GLY A 695 0.28 26.86 -9.89
CA GLY A 695 -0.63 28.01 -9.85
C GLY A 695 -0.50 28.80 -8.55
N LEU A 696 -0.35 28.13 -7.41
CA LEU A 696 -0.05 28.76 -6.14
C LEU A 696 1.30 29.50 -6.15
N ALA A 697 2.35 28.87 -6.68
CA ALA A 697 3.65 29.52 -6.81
C ALA A 697 3.57 30.79 -7.67
N VAL A 698 2.89 30.72 -8.81
CA VAL A 698 2.67 31.88 -9.71
C VAL A 698 1.85 32.97 -9.01
N ALA A 699 0.78 32.62 -8.28
CA ALA A 699 0.00 33.58 -7.51
C ALA A 699 0.87 34.30 -6.46
N GLY A 700 1.81 33.60 -5.83
CA GLY A 700 2.74 34.19 -4.88
C GLY A 700 3.81 35.08 -5.50
N LEU A 701 4.00 35.05 -6.82
CA LEU A 701 4.86 36.03 -7.50
C LEU A 701 4.25 37.44 -7.46
N ALA A 702 2.94 37.58 -7.23
CA ALA A 702 2.32 38.90 -7.09
C ALA A 702 2.86 39.68 -5.89
N THR A 703 3.15 39.01 -4.78
CA THR A 703 3.77 39.66 -3.60
C THR A 703 5.28 39.83 -3.78
N ARG A 704 5.92 38.95 -4.55
CA ARG A 704 7.35 39.08 -4.94
C ARG A 704 7.62 40.33 -5.79
N TYR A 705 6.81 40.56 -6.84
CA TYR A 705 6.99 41.67 -7.77
C TYR A 705 6.21 42.93 -7.33
N GLU A 706 5.79 42.99 -6.06
CA GLU A 706 5.10 44.14 -5.47
C GLU A 706 3.82 44.57 -6.23
N LEU A 707 3.20 43.64 -6.97
CA LEU A 707 1.91 43.88 -7.64
C LEU A 707 0.77 44.06 -6.62
N VAL A 708 0.96 43.57 -5.40
CA VAL A 708 0.07 43.77 -4.26
C VAL A 708 0.89 44.36 -3.10
N LEU A 709 0.70 45.66 -2.84
CA LEU A 709 1.36 46.38 -1.74
C LEU A 709 0.72 46.00 -0.39
N LEU A 710 1.48 45.32 0.47
CA LEU A 710 1.01 44.88 1.78
C LEU A 710 1.57 45.72 2.95
N ARG A 711 2.79 46.27 2.84
CA ARG A 711 3.40 47.20 3.84
C ARG A 711 4.79 47.70 3.40
N ASP A 712 5.05 49.00 3.49
CA ASP A 712 6.37 49.60 3.19
C ASP A 712 7.48 49.16 4.17
N GLY A 713 8.67 48.85 3.65
CA GLY A 713 9.90 48.64 4.45
C GLY A 713 10.80 47.50 3.96
N GLY A 714 12.13 47.73 3.96
CA GLY A 714 13.18 46.88 3.38
C GLY A 714 13.45 45.50 4.01
N THR A 715 12.42 44.80 4.50
CA THR A 715 12.51 43.41 5.00
C THR A 715 11.70 42.41 4.16
N VAL A 716 11.40 42.78 2.91
CA VAL A 716 10.54 42.06 1.95
C VAL A 716 10.88 40.56 1.88
N ILE A 717 12.16 40.21 1.80
CA ILE A 717 12.61 38.82 1.60
C ILE A 717 12.53 37.90 2.85
N HIS A 718 12.13 38.42 4.01
CA HIS A 718 12.03 37.66 5.27
C HIS A 718 10.58 37.44 5.71
N ARG A 719 9.62 38.04 5.01
CA ARG A 719 8.20 38.01 5.41
C ARG A 719 7.47 36.79 4.82
N PRO A 720 6.62 36.12 5.61
CA PRO A 720 5.88 34.93 5.16
C PRO A 720 5.09 35.17 3.87
N GLU A 721 4.39 36.30 3.77
CA GLU A 721 3.57 36.70 2.62
C GLU A 721 4.38 36.95 1.33
N VAL A 722 5.70 37.10 1.43
CA VAL A 722 6.59 37.26 0.27
C VAL A 722 7.32 35.98 -0.06
N VAL A 723 7.70 35.16 0.92
CA VAL A 723 8.52 33.95 0.66
C VAL A 723 7.70 32.69 0.40
N TRP A 724 6.38 32.71 0.60
CA TRP A 724 5.53 31.53 0.47
C TRP A 724 5.54 30.88 -0.93
N TRP A 725 5.82 31.65 -1.99
CA TRP A 725 5.95 31.09 -3.35
C TRP A 725 7.13 30.10 -3.46
N LEU A 726 8.18 30.25 -2.63
CA LEU A 726 9.28 29.28 -2.54
C LEU A 726 8.79 27.93 -2.00
N VAL A 727 7.90 27.95 -1.00
CA VAL A 727 7.27 26.74 -0.45
C VAL A 727 6.35 26.10 -1.50
N ALA A 728 5.58 26.89 -2.23
CA ALA A 728 4.73 26.39 -3.32
C ALA A 728 5.54 25.78 -4.48
N LEU A 729 6.66 26.42 -4.88
CA LEU A 729 7.59 25.86 -5.87
C LEU A 729 8.22 24.55 -5.40
N GLY A 730 8.60 24.46 -4.12
CA GLY A 730 9.04 23.23 -3.50
C GLY A 730 8.00 22.11 -3.62
N TRP A 731 6.74 22.43 -3.32
CA TRP A 731 5.64 21.48 -3.46
C TRP A 731 5.43 21.04 -4.93
N ALA A 732 5.47 21.98 -5.88
CA ALA A 732 5.41 21.66 -7.30
C ALA A 732 6.57 20.74 -7.73
N ALA A 733 7.79 20.99 -7.23
CA ALA A 733 8.96 20.15 -7.47
C ALA A 733 8.75 18.71 -6.99
N ALA A 734 8.07 18.51 -5.85
CA ALA A 734 7.75 17.18 -5.35
C ALA A 734 6.72 16.42 -6.21
N ARG A 735 5.83 17.14 -6.89
CA ARG A 735 4.79 16.57 -7.77
C ARG A 735 5.23 16.45 -9.23
N ALA A 736 6.48 16.80 -9.54
CA ALA A 736 7.05 16.73 -10.88
C ALA A 736 7.37 15.28 -11.32
N GLY A 737 6.33 14.55 -11.72
CA GLY A 737 6.40 13.16 -12.16
C GLY A 737 7.05 12.95 -13.54
N THR A 738 6.89 13.89 -14.46
CA THR A 738 7.38 13.81 -15.85
C THR A 738 8.57 14.73 -16.11
N THR A 739 9.35 14.48 -17.17
CA THR A 739 10.45 15.36 -17.58
C THR A 739 9.95 16.76 -17.88
N THR A 740 8.79 16.89 -18.53
CA THR A 740 8.15 18.19 -18.80
C THR A 740 7.85 18.96 -17.53
N HIS A 741 7.28 18.30 -16.51
CA HIS A 741 7.02 18.94 -15.21
C HIS A 741 8.32 19.43 -14.54
N ARG A 742 9.41 18.66 -14.63
CA ARG A 742 10.72 19.07 -14.07
C ARG A 742 11.31 20.25 -14.82
N LEU A 743 11.16 20.30 -16.14
CA LEU A 743 11.57 21.44 -16.97
C LEU A 743 10.75 22.69 -16.63
N VAL A 744 9.44 22.57 -16.42
CA VAL A 744 8.58 23.70 -15.98
C VAL A 744 9.05 24.25 -14.64
N VAL A 745 9.25 23.39 -13.63
CA VAL A 745 9.73 23.83 -12.30
C VAL A 745 11.13 24.45 -12.39
N SER A 746 12.01 23.88 -13.21
CA SER A 746 13.36 24.41 -13.42
C SER A 746 13.35 25.77 -14.12
N GLY A 747 12.48 25.93 -15.13
CA GLY A 747 12.25 27.20 -15.81
C GLY A 747 11.70 28.26 -14.85
N LEU A 748 10.73 27.89 -14.01
CA LEU A 748 10.22 28.78 -12.97
C LEU A 748 11.33 29.18 -11.99
N LEU A 749 12.14 28.26 -11.49
CA LEU A 749 13.27 28.58 -10.60
C LEU A 749 14.27 29.55 -11.26
N LEU A 750 14.64 29.31 -12.51
CA LEU A 750 15.58 30.15 -13.25
C LEU A 750 15.01 31.53 -13.61
N ALA A 751 13.70 31.63 -13.84
CA ALA A 751 13.04 32.89 -14.17
C ALA A 751 12.67 33.72 -12.92
N THR A 752 12.33 33.06 -11.82
CA THR A 752 11.72 33.69 -10.65
C THR A 752 12.61 33.76 -9.43
N VAL A 753 13.79 33.14 -9.37
CA VAL A 753 14.71 33.35 -8.23
C VAL A 753 15.67 34.53 -8.48
N PRO A 754 16.32 34.66 -9.66
CA PRO A 754 17.15 35.81 -9.95
C PRO A 754 16.39 37.14 -9.81
N GLY A 755 17.07 38.16 -9.26
CA GLY A 755 16.47 39.46 -8.96
C GLY A 755 15.55 39.47 -7.73
N PHE A 756 15.42 38.36 -7.00
CA PHE A 756 14.73 38.37 -5.69
C PHE A 756 15.59 38.96 -4.59
N PHE A 757 16.88 38.68 -4.71
CA PHE A 757 17.91 39.01 -3.77
C PHE A 757 18.81 40.03 -4.43
N ASP A 758 19.22 41.05 -3.67
CA ASP A 758 20.23 42.01 -4.13
C ASP A 758 21.59 41.33 -4.39
N ASP A 759 21.80 40.16 -3.79
CA ASP A 759 22.97 39.33 -3.95
C ASP A 759 22.76 38.20 -4.99
N SER A 760 23.54 38.24 -6.06
CA SER A 760 23.56 37.21 -7.11
C SER A 760 24.08 35.86 -6.61
N GLN A 761 24.99 35.84 -5.63
CA GLN A 761 25.49 34.60 -5.02
C GLN A 761 24.37 33.88 -4.27
N ARG A 762 23.58 34.61 -3.48
CA ARG A 762 22.38 34.09 -2.80
C ARG A 762 21.39 33.46 -3.78
N SER A 763 21.15 34.13 -4.91
CA SER A 763 20.28 33.61 -5.98
C SER A 763 20.81 32.29 -6.54
N ALA A 764 22.11 32.23 -6.83
CA ALA A 764 22.76 31.03 -7.36
C ALA A 764 22.69 29.85 -6.37
N VAL A 765 22.92 30.07 -5.08
CA VAL A 765 22.83 29.03 -4.04
C VAL A 765 21.43 28.42 -4.02
N VAL A 766 20.38 29.24 -4.00
CA VAL A 766 18.99 28.77 -3.96
C VAL A 766 18.62 28.00 -5.23
N VAL A 767 18.97 28.54 -6.41
CA VAL A 767 18.69 27.89 -7.70
C VAL A 767 19.43 26.56 -7.82
N LEU A 768 20.74 26.53 -7.58
CA LEU A 768 21.53 25.30 -7.72
C LEU A 768 21.08 24.21 -6.76
N ALA A 769 20.79 24.56 -5.50
CA ALA A 769 20.27 23.61 -4.53
C ALA A 769 18.86 23.11 -4.91
N ALA A 770 17.98 23.99 -5.40
CA ALA A 770 16.65 23.60 -5.86
C ALA A 770 16.68 22.75 -7.14
N LEU A 771 17.55 23.05 -8.10
CA LEU A 771 17.76 22.23 -9.30
C LEU A 771 18.34 20.87 -8.95
N ALA A 772 19.30 20.81 -8.02
CA ALA A 772 19.79 19.55 -7.49
C ALA A 772 18.66 18.75 -6.84
N LEU A 773 17.74 19.39 -6.10
CA LEU A 773 16.57 18.73 -5.52
C LEU A 773 15.60 18.17 -6.59
N VAL A 774 15.43 18.86 -7.72
CA VAL A 774 14.55 18.44 -8.84
C VAL A 774 15.15 17.29 -9.65
N TRP A 775 16.44 17.37 -9.98
CA TRP A 775 17.09 16.48 -10.95
C TRP A 775 17.90 15.36 -10.31
N VAL A 776 18.47 15.59 -9.13
CA VAL A 776 19.36 14.64 -8.44
C VAL A 776 18.61 14.05 -7.26
N ARG A 777 18.17 12.79 -7.37
CA ARG A 777 17.45 12.12 -6.27
C ARG A 777 18.36 11.61 -5.15
N ARG A 778 19.58 11.22 -5.50
CA ARG A 778 20.58 10.65 -4.59
C ARG A 778 21.96 11.19 -4.89
N THR A 779 22.72 11.48 -3.84
CA THR A 779 24.10 11.96 -3.96
C THR A 779 25.04 10.95 -3.31
N PRO A 780 26.10 10.51 -4.01
CA PRO A 780 27.14 9.70 -3.40
C PRO A 780 27.94 10.56 -2.41
N VAL A 781 28.08 10.09 -1.18
CA VAL A 781 28.87 10.72 -0.12
C VAL A 781 29.78 9.69 0.56
N PRO A 782 30.97 10.09 1.04
CA PRO A 782 31.85 9.21 1.81
C PRO A 782 31.11 8.62 3.03
N ALA A 783 31.27 7.32 3.26
CA ALA A 783 30.55 6.59 4.32
C ALA A 783 30.75 7.22 5.72
N VAL A 784 31.92 7.81 5.98
CA VAL A 784 32.27 8.50 7.23
C VAL A 784 31.43 9.77 7.46
N LEU A 785 31.02 10.44 6.38
CA LEU A 785 30.27 11.70 6.45
C LEU A 785 28.76 11.51 6.58
N VAL A 786 28.23 10.31 6.30
CA VAL A 786 26.79 10.04 6.37
C VAL A 786 26.22 10.31 7.78
N ALA A 787 26.89 9.78 8.81
CA ALA A 787 26.44 9.91 10.18
C ALA A 787 26.48 11.37 10.72
N PRO A 788 27.55 12.14 10.49
CA PRO A 788 27.57 13.58 10.79
C PRO A 788 26.50 14.38 10.04
N LEU A 789 26.40 14.22 8.71
CA LEU A 789 25.46 14.98 7.87
C LEU A 789 24.01 14.75 8.31
N ALA A 790 23.66 13.50 8.56
CA ALA A 790 22.39 13.10 9.12
C ALA A 790 22.06 13.77 10.46
N CYS A 791 23.05 13.80 11.36
CA CYS A 791 22.90 14.36 12.69
C CYS A 791 22.64 15.88 12.61
N VAL A 792 23.39 16.59 11.77
CA VAL A 792 23.20 18.02 11.52
C VAL A 792 21.85 18.30 10.88
N ALA A 793 21.46 17.52 9.86
CA ALA A 793 20.18 17.70 9.19
C ALA A 793 18.97 17.38 10.10
N GLY A 794 19.07 16.39 11.01
CA GLY A 794 18.04 16.09 12.00
C GLY A 794 17.94 17.13 13.12
N ALA A 795 19.09 17.71 13.52
CA ALA A 795 19.16 18.76 14.53
C ALA A 795 18.93 20.18 13.97
N SER A 796 18.52 20.32 12.70
CA SER A 796 18.50 21.62 11.99
C SER A 796 17.72 22.72 12.74
N LEU A 797 16.59 22.37 13.34
CA LEU A 797 15.77 23.32 14.11
C LEU A 797 16.51 23.80 15.37
N TRP A 798 17.08 22.87 16.15
CA TRP A 798 17.78 23.22 17.38
C TRP A 798 19.08 23.97 17.12
N ILE A 799 19.83 23.59 16.08
CA ILE A 799 21.00 24.36 15.64
C ILE A 799 20.59 25.80 15.31
N TYR A 800 19.49 25.98 14.57
CA TYR A 800 18.97 27.32 14.28
C TYR A 800 18.50 28.07 15.54
N LEU A 801 17.90 27.38 16.51
CA LEU A 801 17.46 28.02 17.76
C LEU A 801 18.61 28.42 18.67
N THR A 802 19.67 27.62 18.77
CA THR A 802 20.72 27.80 19.77
C THR A 802 21.95 28.57 19.27
N HIS A 803 22.23 28.63 17.96
CA HIS A 803 23.49 29.21 17.48
C HIS A 803 23.69 30.67 17.90
N TRP A 804 22.61 31.47 17.93
CA TRP A 804 22.63 32.87 18.42
C TRP A 804 23.08 33.02 19.89
N GLN A 805 23.04 31.96 20.70
CA GLN A 805 23.55 31.98 22.09
C GLN A 805 25.00 31.50 22.19
N VAL A 806 25.59 31.01 21.10
CA VAL A 806 26.89 30.32 21.14
C VAL A 806 27.94 31.10 20.37
N TYR A 807 27.67 31.40 19.09
CA TYR A 807 28.69 32.00 18.23
C TYR A 807 29.14 33.41 18.66
N PRO A 808 28.28 34.33 19.18
CA PRO A 808 28.71 35.70 19.48
C PRO A 808 29.80 35.79 20.55
N HIS A 809 29.92 34.75 21.39
CA HIS A 809 30.94 34.67 22.44
C HIS A 809 32.29 34.13 21.94
N LEU A 810 32.36 33.62 20.71
CA LEU A 810 33.50 32.87 20.18
C LEU A 810 34.00 33.37 18.81
N GLU A 811 33.18 34.13 18.08
CA GLU A 811 33.46 34.51 16.69
C GLU A 811 34.61 35.50 16.54
N VAL A 812 34.82 36.38 17.52
CA VAL A 812 35.79 37.49 17.46
C VAL A 812 37.22 36.96 17.31
N ASP A 813 37.53 35.82 17.94
CA ASP A 813 38.87 35.22 17.92
C ASP A 813 38.95 33.95 17.05
N HIS A 814 37.84 33.21 16.90
CA HIS A 814 37.85 31.86 16.33
C HIS A 814 36.55 31.46 15.59
N SER A 815 36.29 32.04 14.41
CA SER A 815 35.10 31.76 13.55
C SER A 815 34.82 30.26 13.29
N PHE A 816 35.88 29.45 13.11
CA PHE A 816 35.74 27.99 12.94
C PHE A 816 35.20 27.32 14.20
N TRP A 817 35.76 27.64 15.38
CA TRP A 817 35.32 27.06 16.65
C TRP A 817 33.95 27.58 17.06
N ALA A 818 33.62 28.84 16.74
CA ALA A 818 32.28 29.40 16.92
C ALA A 818 31.23 28.62 16.11
N THR A 819 31.53 28.32 14.84
CA THR A 819 30.67 27.50 13.98
C THR A 819 30.54 26.06 14.51
N ALA A 820 31.67 25.42 14.83
CA ALA A 820 31.69 24.05 15.31
C ALA A 820 30.93 23.93 16.64
N ALA A 821 31.18 24.82 17.60
CA ALA A 821 30.49 24.86 18.90
C ALA A 821 28.98 25.04 18.72
N SER A 822 28.56 25.95 17.82
CA SER A 822 27.13 26.18 17.53
C SER A 822 26.44 24.92 16.98
N LEU A 823 27.10 24.20 16.07
CA LEU A 823 26.60 22.92 15.55
C LEU A 823 26.53 21.85 16.66
N VAL A 824 27.56 21.74 17.51
CA VAL A 824 27.59 20.77 18.60
C VAL A 824 26.52 21.06 19.64
N VAL A 825 26.39 22.31 20.10
CA VAL A 825 25.38 22.72 21.08
C VAL A 825 23.98 22.46 20.55
N GLY A 826 23.70 22.80 19.28
CA GLY A 826 22.40 22.50 18.67
C GLY A 826 22.08 21.01 18.61
N VAL A 827 23.07 20.16 18.29
CA VAL A 827 22.91 18.70 18.31
C VAL A 827 22.67 18.17 19.73
N LEU A 828 23.36 18.71 20.74
CA LEU A 828 23.17 18.32 22.14
C LEU A 828 21.79 18.75 22.65
N ALA A 829 21.37 19.98 22.36
CA ALA A 829 20.05 20.51 22.71
C ALA A 829 18.93 19.67 22.07
N TRP A 830 19.08 19.31 20.78
CA TRP A 830 18.16 18.40 20.11
C TRP A 830 18.06 17.03 20.80
N ARG A 831 19.20 16.43 21.19
CA ARG A 831 19.20 15.15 21.92
C ARG A 831 18.52 15.27 23.27
N ALA A 832 18.78 16.34 24.01
CA ALA A 832 18.14 16.61 25.30
C ALA A 832 16.63 16.78 25.15
N TRP A 833 16.19 17.53 24.14
CA TRP A 833 14.78 17.73 23.83
C TRP A 833 14.06 16.40 23.54
N ARG A 834 14.65 15.52 22.72
CA ARG A 834 14.04 14.20 22.46
C ARG A 834 13.92 13.34 23.71
N LEU A 835 14.91 13.40 24.61
CA LEU A 835 14.84 12.69 25.88
C LEU A 835 13.70 13.23 26.75
N LEU A 836 13.45 14.54 26.71
CA LEU A 836 12.33 15.18 27.39
C LEU A 836 11.00 14.76 26.77
N GLU A 837 10.85 14.82 25.45
CA GLU A 837 9.65 14.37 24.73
C GLU A 837 9.32 12.90 25.04
N ALA A 838 10.34 12.04 25.03
CA ALA A 838 10.19 10.62 25.38
C ALA A 838 9.78 10.40 26.85
N ARG A 839 10.17 11.28 27.78
CA ARG A 839 9.72 11.24 29.18
C ARG A 839 8.28 11.74 29.32
N VAL A 840 7.93 12.84 28.66
CA VAL A 840 6.58 13.42 28.69
C VAL A 840 5.56 12.48 28.06
N SER A 841 5.88 11.81 26.95
CA SER A 841 5.00 10.81 26.34
C SER A 841 4.77 9.59 27.23
N ARG A 842 5.81 9.13 27.95
CA ARG A 842 5.70 8.07 28.97
C ARG A 842 4.89 8.46 30.20
N LEU A 843 4.86 9.75 30.56
CA LEU A 843 4.05 10.26 31.66
C LEU A 843 2.58 10.37 31.24
N ARG A 844 2.30 10.89 30.03
CA ARG A 844 0.92 10.97 29.50
C ARG A 844 0.24 9.61 29.35
N THR A 845 0.99 8.58 28.98
CA THR A 845 0.48 7.20 28.86
C THR A 845 0.23 6.55 30.21
N ARG A 846 0.90 6.99 31.28
CA ARG A 846 0.67 6.52 32.66
C ARG A 846 -0.51 7.20 33.37
N THR A 847 -0.91 8.38 32.92
CA THR A 847 -2.07 9.12 33.48
C THR A 847 -3.38 8.84 32.73
N ALA A 848 -3.33 8.17 31.58
CA ALA A 848 -4.49 7.78 30.77
C ALA A 848 -4.93 6.32 31.01
N THR A 849 -4.18 5.59 31.83
CA THR A 849 -4.53 4.31 32.48
C THR A 849 -4.85 4.60 33.93
#